data_AF-A0AB39VGF1-F1
#
_entry.id   AF-A0AB39VGF1-F1
#
_cell.length_a   1.000
_cell.length_b   1.000
_cell.length_c   1.000
_cell.angle_alpha   90.00
_cell.angle_beta   90.00
_cell.angle_gamma   90.00
#
_symmetry.space_group_name_H-M   'P 1'
#
loop_
_entity.id
_entity.type
_entity.pdbx_description
1 polymer ?
#
loop_
_entity_poly.entity_id
_entity_poly.type
_entity_poly.pdbx_seq_one_letter_code
_entity_poly.pdbx_strand_id
1 'polypeptide(L)'
;MAIKYLDAKRLKMLFIGGGKWVIKHEELLNELNVYPVPDGDTGSNMAMTLNSMITDLEQKTSEKITMKEFIDTVEEAVLMGARGNSGTILSQVITGFLRGIGEKKKLLPKDVASALVNAKKTAYNAVGEPIEGTILTVIRKISEKAVECSEKMEDLVEFLKEIVETGKKTVEETPELLPKLKEAGVVDAGGKGLFFLFEGFYKVTTELNLLVELQKSQVKETEFDKTIANIDHDPESIRFQYCTEFIILNGNFDTEEYKRRVLELGDSAVFAQTSKKFKTHIHTNHPGKAFEIALEYGPLEKMKVENMRLQHDNLQIFSEKDEAKIFENSKVDKTKNAFVILADTENLKEEFLKLGADVVILGGQSKNPSVQEILNAIEKVKKRNIYILPNNKNVITTAKLAAEKSKKTVIVQETKTMLEGYYYLKNKEDGVEEIRKAVKRNYSIEITKAIRDTKIESLTIEKDDFIGLVNGKIKYSKKTLDELVNQIFDELIAENTITATVVVGSQRDEASKKRIDSKLANIKTKIIEGNQNNYYYYIYLENKDPKMPEIAILTDSISDLTKEDIEELPIKIVPLKIDINGELLKDGVEITTSEFWHEMMGKNANIKTSQPSPQEFLNAYNRLFEKGYKKIISIHASSKLSGTIQAAKVGRSLTNRENDIELIDSMGVSLLEGFLVLGAAGKAIRGESFITVVNWVNNFKNKGKLLMIIPDLRYLERGGRIGKASSTIAGALNMKPILTINQGEIAVEKKVLGERNAQKYIEKYIERESKKQSIIVMSGWGGTQTELDSVMKVYSEIKSNPKISTLILNREIGAVIGAHAGPVYGLFVFPRLS
;
A
#
# COMPACT_ATOMS: atom_id res chain seq x y z
N MET A 1 50.45 15.82 -2.79
CA MET A 1 50.39 17.21 -2.26
C MET A 1 49.45 17.15 -1.06
N ALA A 2 49.88 17.55 0.14
CA ALA A 2 49.06 17.39 1.35
C ALA A 2 47.78 18.24 1.27
N ILE A 3 46.63 17.63 1.57
CA ILE A 3 45.33 18.33 1.58
C ILE A 3 44.97 18.65 3.03
N LYS A 4 45.12 19.91 3.44
CA LYS A 4 44.88 20.32 4.84
C LYS A 4 43.41 20.49 5.23
N TYR A 5 42.53 20.73 4.26
CA TYR A 5 41.09 20.90 4.54
C TYR A 5 40.21 20.51 3.35
N LEU A 6 38.95 20.16 3.60
CA LEU A 6 37.89 20.04 2.58
C LEU A 6 37.02 21.30 2.59
N ASP A 7 36.88 21.95 1.44
CA ASP A 7 35.89 23.00 1.19
C ASP A 7 34.80 22.46 0.25
N ALA A 8 33.79 23.28 -0.05
CA ALA A 8 32.67 22.88 -0.90
C ALA A 8 33.10 22.40 -2.30
N LYS A 9 34.13 23.03 -2.90
CA LYS A 9 34.66 22.61 -4.22
C LYS A 9 35.29 21.22 -4.15
N ARG A 10 36.11 20.95 -3.12
CA ARG A 10 36.71 19.62 -2.92
C ARG A 10 35.65 18.57 -2.59
N LEU A 11 34.69 18.88 -1.73
CA LEU A 11 33.59 17.96 -1.43
C LEU A 11 32.78 17.62 -2.67
N LYS A 12 32.44 18.62 -3.51
CA LYS A 12 31.79 18.37 -4.81
C LYS A 12 32.58 17.36 -5.66
N MET A 13 33.90 17.52 -5.79
CA MET A 13 34.74 16.58 -6.54
C MET A 13 34.76 15.18 -5.92
N LEU A 14 34.88 15.09 -4.58
CA LEU A 14 34.88 13.80 -3.88
C LEU A 14 33.56 13.06 -4.08
N PHE A 15 32.42 13.72 -3.85
CA PHE A 15 31.10 13.11 -3.98
C PHE A 15 30.80 12.67 -5.42
N ILE A 16 31.16 13.47 -6.43
CA ILE A 16 31.01 13.08 -7.84
C ILE A 16 31.88 11.86 -8.16
N GLY A 17 33.17 11.88 -7.82
CA GLY A 17 34.07 10.78 -8.15
C GLY A 17 33.80 9.50 -7.35
N GLY A 18 33.47 9.64 -6.07
CA GLY A 18 33.03 8.52 -5.23
C GLY A 18 31.72 7.90 -5.76
N GLY A 19 30.75 8.73 -6.13
CA GLY A 19 29.51 8.25 -6.73
C GLY A 19 29.74 7.49 -8.05
N LYS A 20 30.53 8.05 -8.97
CA LYS A 20 30.92 7.39 -10.23
C LYS A 20 31.69 6.09 -10.00
N TRP A 21 32.48 6.02 -8.92
CA TRP A 21 33.18 4.79 -8.55
C TRP A 21 32.23 3.68 -8.09
N VAL A 22 31.19 4.01 -7.33
CA VAL A 22 30.14 3.03 -6.97
C VAL A 22 29.38 2.57 -8.20
N ILE A 23 28.96 3.49 -9.07
CA ILE A 23 28.24 3.18 -10.33
C ILE A 23 29.06 2.22 -11.20
N LYS A 24 30.37 2.46 -11.32
CA LYS A 24 31.28 1.55 -12.06
C LYS A 24 31.27 0.10 -11.53
N HIS A 25 30.96 -0.10 -10.25
CA HIS A 25 30.91 -1.42 -9.62
C HIS A 25 29.48 -1.91 -9.36
N GLU A 26 28.47 -1.34 -10.03
CA GLU A 26 27.07 -1.69 -9.85
C GLU A 26 26.81 -3.19 -10.02
N GLU A 27 27.29 -3.79 -11.11
CA GLU A 27 27.09 -5.22 -11.40
C GLU A 27 27.70 -6.10 -10.30
N LEU A 28 28.92 -5.80 -9.87
CA LEU A 28 29.58 -6.50 -8.76
C LEU A 28 28.76 -6.41 -7.47
N LEU A 29 28.19 -5.24 -7.16
CA LEU A 29 27.33 -5.08 -5.97
C LEU A 29 26.03 -5.87 -6.08
N ASN A 30 25.45 -5.99 -7.28
CA ASN A 30 24.28 -6.84 -7.53
C ASN A 30 24.62 -8.34 -7.40
N GLU A 31 25.81 -8.74 -7.85
CA GLU A 31 26.33 -10.11 -7.70
C GLU A 31 26.58 -10.48 -6.23
N LEU A 32 26.99 -9.55 -5.37
CA LEU A 32 27.21 -9.81 -3.94
C LEU A 32 25.91 -10.01 -3.14
N ASN A 33 24.73 -9.72 -3.70
CA ASN A 33 23.47 -9.90 -2.98
C ASN A 33 23.21 -11.39 -2.67
N VAL A 34 23.11 -11.77 -1.40
CA VAL A 34 22.96 -13.19 -1.01
C VAL A 34 21.60 -13.81 -1.28
N TYR A 35 20.59 -13.00 -1.62
CA TYR A 35 19.25 -13.53 -1.87
C TYR A 35 19.17 -14.20 -3.26
N PRO A 36 18.61 -15.42 -3.36
CA PRO A 36 18.56 -16.18 -4.60
C PRO A 36 17.41 -15.76 -5.53
N VAL A 37 16.63 -14.76 -5.13
CA VAL A 37 15.55 -14.20 -5.94
C VAL A 37 16.10 -13.27 -7.02
N PRO A 38 15.40 -13.11 -8.17
CA PRO A 38 15.80 -12.26 -9.29
C PRO A 38 15.61 -10.74 -9.02
N ASP A 39 15.90 -10.32 -7.79
CA ASP A 39 15.71 -8.95 -7.30
C ASP A 39 17.06 -8.26 -7.10
N GLY A 40 18.12 -8.68 -7.80
CA GLY A 40 19.52 -8.22 -7.64
C GLY A 40 19.70 -6.70 -7.84
N ASP A 41 19.25 -5.92 -6.87
CA ASP A 41 18.96 -4.49 -6.99
C ASP A 41 19.81 -3.63 -6.04
N THR A 42 20.69 -4.24 -5.24
CA THR A 42 21.46 -3.49 -4.23
C THR A 42 22.40 -2.48 -4.88
N GLY A 43 23.18 -2.90 -5.87
CA GLY A 43 24.01 -2.04 -6.69
C GLY A 43 23.18 -0.99 -7.42
N SER A 44 22.12 -1.42 -8.13
CA SER A 44 21.28 -0.52 -8.93
C SER A 44 20.57 0.55 -8.09
N ASN A 45 20.03 0.19 -6.92
CA ASN A 45 19.41 1.12 -5.98
C ASN A 45 20.42 2.17 -5.47
N MET A 46 21.66 1.75 -5.13
CA MET A 46 22.72 2.66 -4.69
C MET A 46 23.21 3.55 -5.85
N ALA A 47 23.41 2.97 -7.03
CA ALA A 47 23.83 3.67 -8.24
C ALA A 47 22.83 4.76 -8.63
N MET A 48 21.53 4.44 -8.69
CA MET A 48 20.47 5.42 -8.99
C MET A 48 20.44 6.56 -7.96
N THR A 49 20.54 6.23 -6.67
CA THR A 49 20.56 7.23 -5.58
C THR A 49 21.74 8.20 -5.75
N LEU A 50 22.93 7.68 -6.05
CA LEU A 50 24.15 8.48 -6.26
C LEU A 50 24.12 9.24 -7.59
N ASN A 51 23.49 8.68 -8.62
CA ASN A 51 23.36 9.32 -9.94
C ASN A 51 22.46 10.56 -9.88
N SER A 52 21.38 10.52 -9.08
CA SER A 52 20.56 11.72 -8.81
C SER A 52 21.40 12.84 -8.19
N MET A 53 22.25 12.50 -7.22
CA MET A 53 23.18 13.45 -6.59
C MET A 53 24.22 14.01 -7.57
N ILE A 54 24.86 13.15 -8.38
CA ILE A 54 25.86 13.57 -9.37
C ILE A 54 25.22 14.54 -10.36
N THR A 55 24.04 14.20 -10.87
CA THR A 55 23.30 14.99 -11.85
C THR A 55 22.99 16.38 -11.29
N ASP A 56 22.45 16.46 -10.06
CA ASP A 56 22.14 17.73 -9.41
C ASP A 56 23.39 18.56 -9.12
N LEU A 57 24.48 17.93 -8.67
CA LEU A 57 25.76 18.62 -8.46
C LEU A 57 26.36 19.15 -9.77
N GLU A 58 26.22 18.42 -10.88
CA GLU A 58 26.74 18.84 -12.19
C GLU A 58 25.86 19.94 -12.82
N GLN A 59 24.54 19.87 -12.69
CA GLN A 59 23.60 20.78 -13.36
C GLN A 59 23.23 22.02 -12.54
N LYS A 60 23.07 21.90 -11.22
CA LYS A 60 22.53 22.96 -10.35
C LYS A 60 23.60 23.80 -9.66
N THR A 61 24.87 23.44 -9.78
CA THR A 61 25.95 24.11 -9.04
C THR A 61 27.14 24.49 -9.91
N SER A 62 27.82 25.59 -9.55
CA SER A 62 29.00 26.09 -10.27
C SER A 62 30.32 25.76 -9.56
N GLU A 63 31.45 26.20 -10.14
CA GLU A 63 32.75 26.10 -9.46
C GLU A 63 32.88 26.99 -8.21
N LYS A 64 32.00 27.99 -8.06
CA LYS A 64 31.98 28.92 -6.91
C LYS A 64 30.99 28.51 -5.82
N ILE A 65 30.60 27.24 -5.79
CA ILE A 65 29.64 26.68 -4.84
C ILE A 65 30.01 26.97 -3.39
N THR A 66 29.05 27.42 -2.59
CA THR A 66 29.20 27.60 -1.14
C THR A 66 28.94 26.29 -0.39
N MET A 67 29.42 26.18 0.86
CA MET A 67 29.15 24.97 1.67
C MET A 67 27.65 24.73 1.88
N LYS A 68 26.89 25.82 2.07
CA LYS A 68 25.43 25.74 2.24
C LYS A 68 24.76 25.19 0.98
N GLU A 69 25.06 25.77 -0.18
CA GLU A 69 24.51 25.28 -1.46
C GLU A 69 24.90 23.83 -1.74
N PHE A 70 26.13 23.43 -1.39
CA PHE A 70 26.56 22.03 -1.48
C PHE A 70 25.71 21.12 -0.60
N ILE A 71 25.57 21.45 0.69
CA ILE A 71 24.78 20.66 1.64
C ILE A 71 23.33 20.55 1.17
N ASP A 72 22.69 21.69 0.87
CA ASP A 72 21.29 21.73 0.47
C ASP A 72 21.05 20.93 -0.83
N THR A 73 21.95 21.06 -1.82
CA THR A 73 21.83 20.33 -3.09
C THR A 73 22.02 18.83 -2.90
N VAL A 74 23.06 18.41 -2.16
CA VAL A 74 23.33 16.97 -1.96
C VAL A 74 22.28 16.33 -1.09
N GLU A 75 21.88 16.96 0.02
CA GLU A 75 20.86 16.43 0.93
C GLU A 75 19.54 16.22 0.19
N GLU A 76 19.07 17.21 -0.59
CA GLU A 76 17.84 17.07 -1.35
C GLU A 76 17.96 15.97 -2.42
N ALA A 77 19.05 15.95 -3.18
CA ALA A 77 19.22 15.00 -4.28
C ALA A 77 19.30 13.53 -3.81
N VAL A 78 20.08 13.24 -2.76
CA VAL A 78 20.19 11.86 -2.24
C VAL A 78 18.92 11.41 -1.53
N LEU A 79 18.19 12.32 -0.88
CA LEU A 79 16.92 11.98 -0.23
C LEU A 79 15.83 11.72 -1.26
N MET A 80 15.67 12.61 -2.25
CA MET A 80 14.63 12.47 -3.28
C MET A 80 14.92 11.32 -4.25
N GLY A 81 16.20 11.07 -4.55
CA GLY A 81 16.66 9.97 -5.39
C GLY A 81 16.78 8.63 -4.67
N ALA A 82 16.59 8.57 -3.34
CA ALA A 82 16.75 7.33 -2.57
C ALA A 82 15.78 6.24 -3.06
N ARG A 83 16.33 5.07 -3.39
CA ARG A 83 15.60 3.88 -3.83
C ARG A 83 16.02 2.65 -3.02
N GLY A 84 15.05 1.77 -2.73
CA GLY A 84 15.29 0.52 -2.01
C GLY A 84 15.88 0.70 -0.60
N ASN A 85 16.19 -0.41 0.07
CA ASN A 85 16.79 -0.36 1.40
C ASN A 85 18.23 0.17 1.38
N SER A 86 19.08 -0.34 0.48
CA SER A 86 20.50 0.03 0.41
C SER A 86 20.71 1.48 -0.01
N GLY A 87 19.96 1.98 -1.00
CA GLY A 87 20.02 3.38 -1.42
C GLY A 87 19.47 4.32 -0.33
N THR A 88 18.42 3.91 0.38
CA THR A 88 17.88 4.70 1.50
C THR A 88 18.86 4.78 2.68
N ILE A 89 19.51 3.69 3.09
CA ILE A 89 20.49 3.77 4.18
C ILE A 89 21.70 4.62 3.76
N LEU A 90 22.15 4.47 2.50
CA LEU A 90 23.21 5.30 1.94
C LEU A 90 22.86 6.79 1.98
N SER A 91 21.62 7.16 1.60
CA SER A 91 21.17 8.55 1.66
C SER A 91 21.20 9.09 3.10
N GLN A 92 20.82 8.28 4.09
CA GLN A 92 20.88 8.67 5.50
C GLN A 92 22.30 8.80 6.05
N VAL A 93 23.24 7.96 5.60
CA VAL A 93 24.67 8.13 5.90
C VAL A 93 25.17 9.48 5.37
N ILE A 94 24.86 9.80 4.11
CA ILE A 94 25.25 11.07 3.48
C ILE A 94 24.59 12.25 4.20
N THR A 95 23.27 12.21 4.41
CA THR A 95 22.53 13.26 5.13
C THR A 95 23.08 13.50 6.54
N GLY A 96 23.38 12.43 7.29
CA GLY A 96 23.99 12.58 8.62
C GLY A 96 25.39 13.19 8.58
N PHE A 97 26.20 12.82 7.58
CA PHE A 97 27.50 13.46 7.34
C PHE A 97 27.33 14.96 7.07
N LEU A 98 26.44 15.34 6.14
CA LEU A 98 26.19 16.74 5.79
C LEU A 98 25.68 17.56 6.98
N ARG A 99 24.76 17.02 7.78
CA ARG A 99 24.29 17.67 9.02
C ARG A 99 25.41 17.87 10.05
N GLY A 100 26.35 16.93 10.10
CA GLY A 100 27.53 17.03 10.97
C GLY A 100 28.53 18.12 10.56
N ILE A 101 28.48 18.60 9.31
CA ILE A 101 29.30 19.73 8.84
C ILE A 101 28.84 21.05 9.50
N GLY A 102 27.53 21.26 9.60
CA GLY A 102 26.94 22.51 10.09
C GLY A 102 27.29 23.71 9.21
N GLU A 103 27.65 24.85 9.83
CA GLU A 103 27.96 26.10 9.12
C GLU A 103 29.44 26.26 8.71
N LYS A 104 30.24 25.20 8.84
CA LYS A 104 31.70 25.26 8.62
C LYS A 104 32.02 25.43 7.13
N LYS A 105 32.88 26.40 6.80
CA LYS A 105 33.34 26.63 5.41
C LYS A 105 34.51 25.72 4.99
N LYS A 106 35.26 25.21 5.95
CA LYS A 106 36.43 24.34 5.76
C LYS A 106 36.40 23.26 6.82
N LEU A 107 36.68 22.02 6.42
CA LEU A 107 36.69 20.85 7.29
C LEU A 107 38.13 20.35 7.45
N LEU A 108 38.60 20.32 8.68
CA LEU A 108 39.80 19.60 9.10
C LEU A 108 39.45 18.13 9.39
N PRO A 109 40.44 17.22 9.53
CA PRO A 109 40.19 15.82 9.90
C PRO A 109 39.25 15.62 11.10
N LYS A 110 39.36 16.47 12.12
CA LYS A 110 38.48 16.51 13.32
C LYS A 110 37.02 16.79 12.97
N ASP A 111 36.80 17.69 12.03
CA ASP A 111 35.45 18.05 11.57
C ASP A 111 34.84 16.92 10.74
N VAL A 112 35.65 16.29 9.88
CA VAL A 112 35.24 15.11 9.09
C VAL A 112 34.90 13.94 10.03
N ALA A 113 35.70 13.68 11.07
CA ALA A 113 35.41 12.65 12.06
C ALA A 113 34.10 12.92 12.82
N SER A 114 33.88 14.17 13.27
CA SER A 114 32.62 14.56 13.90
C SER A 114 31.42 14.38 12.96
N ALA A 115 31.59 14.68 11.67
CA ALA A 115 30.55 14.46 10.67
C ALA A 115 30.25 12.96 10.45
N LEU A 116 31.26 12.10 10.45
CA LEU A 116 31.09 10.64 10.35
C LEU A 116 30.41 10.03 11.59
N VAL A 117 30.64 10.58 12.78
CA VAL A 117 29.89 10.19 14.00
C VAL A 117 28.39 10.51 13.83
N ASN A 118 28.07 11.66 13.23
CA ASN A 118 26.69 12.02 12.93
C ASN A 118 26.08 11.14 11.83
N ALA A 119 26.86 10.80 10.79
CA ALA A 119 26.49 9.85 9.74
C ALA A 119 26.11 8.48 10.33
N LYS A 120 26.96 7.92 11.21
CA LYS A 120 26.65 6.71 11.97
C LYS A 120 25.33 6.85 12.72
N LYS A 121 25.18 7.90 13.54
CA LYS A 121 23.97 8.09 14.36
C LYS A 121 22.69 8.16 13.50
N THR A 122 22.74 8.91 12.41
CA THR A 122 21.60 9.09 11.50
C THR A 122 21.23 7.78 10.80
N ALA A 123 22.22 7.04 10.30
CA ALA A 123 21.99 5.75 9.64
C ALA A 123 21.38 4.69 10.58
N TYR A 124 21.84 4.60 11.83
CA TYR A 124 21.27 3.65 12.81
C TYR A 124 19.84 4.02 13.19
N ASN A 125 19.55 5.32 13.34
CA ASN A 125 18.21 5.79 13.69
C ASN A 125 17.19 5.64 12.55
N ALA A 126 17.64 5.56 11.30
CA ALA A 126 16.78 5.43 10.14
C ALA A 126 16.25 3.99 9.92
N VAL A 127 16.82 3.00 10.61
CA VAL A 127 16.44 1.59 10.48
C VAL A 127 15.75 1.16 11.77
N GLY A 128 14.55 0.58 11.66
CA GLY A 128 13.78 0.14 12.83
C GLY A 128 14.46 -0.98 13.63
N GLU A 129 15.14 -1.89 12.93
CA GLU A 129 15.94 -2.97 13.52
C GLU A 129 17.35 -2.96 12.92
N PRO A 130 18.32 -2.27 13.56
CA PRO A 130 19.71 -2.25 13.09
C PRO A 130 20.37 -3.63 13.12
N ILE A 131 21.02 -4.02 12.02
CA ILE A 131 21.69 -5.31 11.88
C ILE A 131 23.20 -5.08 11.69
N GLU A 132 24.01 -5.60 12.62
CA GLU A 132 25.47 -5.64 12.49
C GLU A 132 25.91 -6.67 11.44
N GLY A 133 27.09 -6.48 10.86
CA GLY A 133 27.58 -7.16 9.66
C GLY A 133 27.07 -6.57 8.34
N THR A 134 26.41 -5.40 8.37
CA THR A 134 25.90 -4.69 7.18
C THR A 134 26.64 -3.36 6.96
N ILE A 135 26.16 -2.55 5.99
CA ILE A 135 26.53 -1.13 5.81
C ILE A 135 26.60 -0.33 7.13
N LEU A 136 25.78 -0.66 8.13
CA LEU A 136 25.77 -0.02 9.45
C LEU A 136 27.05 -0.29 10.25
N THR A 137 27.63 -1.48 10.13
CA THR A 137 28.91 -1.82 10.76
C THR A 137 30.06 -1.08 10.11
N VAL A 138 30.03 -1.00 8.77
CA VAL A 138 31.06 -0.29 7.98
C VAL A 138 31.11 1.18 8.36
N ILE A 139 29.98 1.90 8.37
CA ILE A 139 29.97 3.31 8.78
C ILE A 139 30.38 3.49 10.25
N ARG A 140 30.01 2.57 11.14
CA ARG A 140 30.39 2.61 12.55
C ARG A 140 31.90 2.47 12.73
N LYS A 141 32.53 1.47 12.11
CA LYS A 141 33.97 1.23 12.18
C LYS A 141 34.78 2.35 11.52
N ILE A 142 34.31 2.86 10.38
CA ILE A 142 34.89 4.05 9.73
C ILE A 142 34.82 5.26 10.67
N SER A 143 33.68 5.50 11.32
CA SER A 143 33.51 6.60 12.27
C SER A 143 34.42 6.47 13.50
N GLU A 144 34.55 5.28 14.07
CA GLU A 144 35.44 5.01 15.21
C GLU A 144 36.91 5.27 14.83
N LYS A 145 37.35 4.79 13.65
CA LYS A 145 38.70 5.04 13.15
C LYS A 145 38.94 6.52 12.84
N ALA A 146 37.96 7.20 12.26
CA ALA A 146 38.05 8.62 11.96
C ALA A 146 38.32 9.44 13.23
N VAL A 147 37.65 9.13 14.35
CA VAL A 147 37.91 9.81 15.63
C VAL A 147 39.34 9.55 16.10
N GLU A 148 39.79 8.29 16.08
CA GLU A 148 41.15 7.90 16.49
C GLU A 148 42.25 8.62 15.69
N CYS A 149 42.08 8.73 14.37
CA CYS A 149 43.04 9.36 13.47
C CYS A 149 43.01 10.90 13.55
N SER A 150 41.85 11.49 13.87
CA SER A 150 41.65 12.94 13.77
C SER A 150 42.49 13.79 14.72
N GLU A 151 42.97 13.20 15.81
CA GLU A 151 43.89 13.86 16.76
C GLU A 151 45.35 13.82 16.31
N LYS A 152 45.70 12.86 15.44
CA LYS A 152 47.09 12.52 15.07
C LYS A 152 47.44 12.96 13.64
N MET A 153 46.47 13.26 12.80
CA MET A 153 46.66 13.51 11.37
C MET A 153 46.19 14.91 10.96
N GLU A 154 47.04 15.61 10.20
CA GLU A 154 46.71 16.89 9.57
C GLU A 154 46.49 16.79 8.06
N ASP A 155 47.05 15.78 7.39
CA ASP A 155 46.83 15.52 5.97
C ASP A 155 45.57 14.66 5.77
N LEU A 156 44.57 15.21 5.07
CA LEU A 156 43.35 14.49 4.75
C LEU A 156 43.58 13.30 3.83
N VAL A 157 44.65 13.28 3.02
CA VAL A 157 44.92 12.14 2.14
C VAL A 157 45.34 10.92 2.98
N GLU A 158 46.21 11.11 3.97
CA GLU A 158 46.60 10.06 4.92
C GLU A 158 45.42 9.66 5.81
N PHE A 159 44.64 10.63 6.28
CA PHE A 159 43.41 10.36 7.04
C PHE A 159 42.40 9.51 6.24
N LEU A 160 42.15 9.84 4.97
CA LEU A 160 41.26 9.09 4.09
C LEU A 160 41.77 7.66 3.86
N LYS A 161 43.09 7.48 3.71
CA LYS A 161 43.72 6.17 3.55
C LYS A 161 43.40 5.24 4.72
N GLU A 162 43.59 5.71 5.96
CA GLU A 162 43.35 4.91 7.18
C GLU A 162 41.88 4.48 7.33
N ILE A 163 40.94 5.39 7.06
CA ILE A 163 39.51 5.06 7.18
C ILE A 163 39.06 4.11 6.05
N VAL A 164 39.61 4.26 4.84
CA VAL A 164 39.33 3.35 3.70
C VAL A 164 39.87 1.96 3.97
N GLU A 165 41.09 1.85 4.51
CA GLU A 165 41.67 0.56 4.88
C GLU A 165 40.86 -0.13 5.98
N THR A 166 40.37 0.63 6.97
CA THR A 166 39.46 0.11 7.99
C THR A 166 38.12 -0.33 7.39
N GLY A 167 37.56 0.44 6.46
CA GLY A 167 36.35 0.09 5.72
C GLY A 167 36.53 -1.23 4.95
N LYS A 168 37.66 -1.40 4.25
CA LYS A 168 38.00 -2.64 3.53
C LYS A 168 38.02 -3.85 4.46
N LYS A 169 38.79 -3.77 5.57
CA LYS A 169 38.87 -4.84 6.57
C LYS A 169 37.51 -5.16 7.18
N THR A 170 36.72 -4.14 7.50
CA THR A 170 35.38 -4.32 8.06
C THR A 170 34.46 -5.06 7.09
N VAL A 171 34.51 -4.74 5.79
CA VAL A 171 33.74 -5.45 4.77
C VAL A 171 34.17 -6.91 4.68
N GLU A 172 35.46 -7.19 4.71
CA GLU A 172 36.02 -8.57 4.73
C GLU A 172 35.59 -9.35 5.99
N GLU A 173 35.35 -8.67 7.11
CA GLU A 173 34.86 -9.25 8.37
C GLU A 173 33.33 -9.45 8.42
N THR A 174 32.56 -8.86 7.50
CA THR A 174 31.08 -9.00 7.51
C THR A 174 30.55 -10.43 7.52
N PRO A 175 31.18 -11.43 6.85
CA PRO A 175 30.78 -12.82 6.95
C PRO A 175 30.90 -13.40 8.37
N GLU A 176 31.87 -12.95 9.16
CA GLU A 176 32.03 -13.42 10.54
C GLU A 176 30.96 -12.85 11.50
N LEU A 177 30.30 -11.76 11.10
CA LEU A 177 29.26 -11.09 11.87
C LEU A 177 27.84 -11.55 11.49
N LEU A 178 27.65 -12.02 10.25
CA LEU A 178 26.36 -12.48 9.74
C LEU A 178 26.45 -13.89 9.15
N PRO A 179 25.82 -14.90 9.80
CA PRO A 179 25.84 -16.28 9.32
C PRO A 179 25.42 -16.44 7.85
N LYS A 180 24.43 -15.67 7.39
CA LYS A 180 23.94 -15.71 6.00
C LYS A 180 25.01 -15.32 4.97
N LEU A 181 25.87 -14.37 5.31
CA LEU A 181 26.97 -13.95 4.45
C LEU A 181 28.07 -15.02 4.40
N LYS A 182 28.39 -15.61 5.57
CA LYS A 182 29.33 -16.73 5.69
C LYS A 182 28.92 -17.95 4.89
N GLU A 183 27.65 -18.32 4.97
CA GLU A 183 27.07 -19.45 4.24
C GLU A 183 27.09 -19.24 2.73
N ALA A 184 26.85 -18.00 2.27
CA ALA A 184 26.91 -17.63 0.86
C ALA A 184 28.34 -17.38 0.35
N GLY A 185 29.34 -17.30 1.23
CA GLY A 185 30.74 -17.05 0.86
C GLY A 185 31.01 -15.66 0.29
N VAL A 186 30.16 -14.67 0.60
CA VAL A 186 30.26 -13.29 0.11
C VAL A 186 30.22 -12.28 1.24
N VAL A 187 30.67 -11.05 0.97
CA VAL A 187 30.59 -9.91 1.90
C VAL A 187 29.28 -9.15 1.74
N ASP A 188 28.94 -8.28 2.69
CA ASP A 188 27.76 -7.42 2.58
C ASP A 188 27.85 -6.47 1.37
N ALA A 189 26.88 -6.55 0.46
CA ALA A 189 26.84 -5.72 -0.74
C ALA A 189 26.69 -4.22 -0.41
N GLY A 190 25.82 -3.86 0.55
CA GLY A 190 25.64 -2.46 0.96
C GLY A 190 26.91 -1.88 1.60
N GLY A 191 27.55 -2.65 2.48
CA GLY A 191 28.83 -2.31 3.10
C GLY A 191 29.95 -2.18 2.08
N LYS A 192 30.02 -3.07 1.08
CA LYS A 192 30.96 -2.97 -0.04
C LYS A 192 30.71 -1.72 -0.88
N GLY A 193 29.45 -1.38 -1.15
CA GLY A 193 29.09 -0.15 -1.85
C GLY A 193 29.50 1.11 -1.09
N LEU A 194 29.30 1.14 0.24
CA LEU A 194 29.78 2.25 1.07
C LEU A 194 31.31 2.33 1.10
N PHE A 195 31.99 1.19 1.18
CA PHE A 195 33.45 1.13 1.04
C PHE A 195 33.89 1.72 -0.30
N PHE A 196 33.25 1.35 -1.42
CA PHE A 196 33.55 1.92 -2.73
C PHE A 196 33.36 3.44 -2.76
N LEU A 197 32.33 3.98 -2.10
CA LEU A 197 32.17 5.43 -2.01
C LEU A 197 33.40 6.11 -1.37
N PHE A 198 33.89 5.60 -0.24
CA PHE A 198 35.08 6.13 0.42
C PHE A 198 36.38 5.84 -0.34
N GLU A 199 36.50 4.68 -0.96
CA GLU A 199 37.63 4.34 -1.84
C GLU A 199 37.71 5.33 -3.00
N GLY A 200 36.57 5.65 -3.62
CA GLY A 200 36.50 6.66 -4.65
C GLY A 200 36.92 8.05 -4.15
N PHE A 201 36.55 8.44 -2.92
CA PHE A 201 37.04 9.69 -2.32
C PHE A 201 38.57 9.70 -2.23
N TYR A 202 39.17 8.62 -1.73
CA TYR A 202 40.63 8.51 -1.64
C TYR A 202 41.30 8.54 -3.02
N LYS A 203 40.76 7.79 -4.00
CA LYS A 203 41.29 7.75 -5.36
C LYS A 203 41.22 9.11 -6.05
N VAL A 204 40.14 9.87 -5.90
CA VAL A 204 40.03 11.24 -6.43
C VAL A 204 41.13 12.17 -5.88
N THR A 205 41.55 11.97 -4.63
CA THR A 205 42.63 12.79 -4.04
C THR A 205 44.04 12.39 -4.46
N THR A 206 44.22 11.19 -4.99
CA THR A 206 45.54 10.60 -5.28
C THR A 206 45.80 10.37 -6.78
N GLU A 207 44.75 10.14 -7.57
CA GLU A 207 44.81 9.82 -9.00
C GLU A 207 44.34 11.04 -9.82
N LEU A 208 45.29 11.81 -10.39
CA LEU A 208 45.03 13.09 -11.06
C LEU A 208 43.99 13.03 -12.20
N ASN A 209 43.86 11.87 -12.87
CA ASN A 209 43.04 11.69 -14.06
C ASN A 209 41.77 10.85 -13.84
N LEU A 210 41.53 10.35 -12.62
CA LEU A 210 40.44 9.40 -12.36
C LEU A 210 39.07 9.96 -12.79
N LEU A 211 38.76 11.23 -12.49
CA LEU A 211 37.49 11.84 -12.88
C LEU A 211 37.34 11.89 -14.42
N VAL A 212 38.42 12.19 -15.13
CA VAL A 212 38.45 12.20 -16.60
C VAL A 212 38.32 10.78 -17.15
N GLU A 213 38.92 9.78 -16.52
CA GLU A 213 38.81 8.38 -16.91
C GLU A 213 37.42 7.79 -16.64
N LEU A 214 36.81 8.10 -15.49
CA LEU A 214 35.44 7.71 -15.16
C LEU A 214 34.45 8.40 -16.08
N GLN A 215 34.64 9.69 -16.37
CA GLN A 215 33.85 10.41 -17.36
C GLN A 215 34.05 9.81 -18.76
N LYS A 216 35.27 9.49 -19.18
CA LYS A 216 35.55 8.79 -20.45
C LYS A 216 35.03 7.36 -20.49
N SER A 217 34.85 6.68 -19.36
CA SER A 217 34.29 5.33 -19.31
C SER A 217 32.77 5.39 -19.46
N GLN A 218 32.10 6.29 -18.72
CA GLN A 218 30.68 6.60 -18.91
C GLN A 218 30.39 7.14 -20.31
N VAL A 219 31.26 8.02 -20.84
CA VAL A 219 31.17 8.57 -22.19
C VAL A 219 31.58 7.54 -23.24
N LYS A 220 32.50 6.60 -23.00
CA LYS A 220 32.76 5.50 -23.97
C LYS A 220 31.62 4.49 -24.05
N GLU A 221 30.79 4.36 -23.03
CA GLU A 221 29.50 3.65 -23.10
C GLU A 221 28.43 4.55 -23.77
N THR A 222 28.26 5.80 -23.32
CA THR A 222 27.20 6.70 -23.83
C THR A 222 27.48 7.42 -25.16
N GLU A 223 28.71 7.65 -25.60
CA GLU A 223 29.07 8.12 -26.96
C GLU A 223 29.08 6.97 -27.95
N PHE A 224 29.37 5.73 -27.53
CA PHE A 224 29.15 4.58 -28.41
C PHE A 224 27.65 4.40 -28.67
N ASP A 225 26.81 4.49 -27.63
CA ASP A 225 25.36 4.43 -27.78
C ASP A 225 24.78 5.69 -28.45
N LYS A 226 25.32 6.90 -28.23
CA LYS A 226 24.86 8.14 -28.89
C LYS A 226 25.31 8.27 -30.34
N THR A 227 26.47 7.73 -30.73
CA THR A 227 26.88 7.73 -32.16
C THR A 227 26.02 6.76 -32.96
N ILE A 228 25.53 5.68 -32.31
CA ILE A 228 24.57 4.73 -32.89
C ILE A 228 23.14 5.32 -32.87
N ALA A 229 22.74 6.03 -31.81
CA ALA A 229 21.42 6.62 -31.68
C ALA A 229 21.20 7.93 -32.49
N ASN A 230 22.27 8.61 -32.92
CA ASN A 230 22.19 9.84 -33.74
C ASN A 230 22.22 9.58 -35.25
N ILE A 231 22.14 8.32 -35.71
CA ILE A 231 21.74 8.07 -37.10
C ILE A 231 20.23 8.28 -37.13
N ASP A 232 19.82 9.41 -37.68
CA ASP A 232 18.41 9.78 -37.86
C ASP A 232 17.72 8.67 -38.67
N HIS A 233 17.02 7.78 -37.96
CA HIS A 233 16.27 6.70 -38.57
C HIS A 233 14.82 7.14 -38.61
N ASP A 234 14.46 7.83 -39.71
CA ASP A 234 13.08 7.85 -40.14
C ASP A 234 12.64 6.39 -40.39
N PRO A 235 11.67 5.83 -39.65
CA PRO A 235 11.28 4.43 -39.78
C PRO A 235 10.83 4.04 -41.19
N GLU A 236 10.42 5.00 -42.03
CA GLU A 236 10.10 4.78 -43.44
C GLU A 236 11.34 4.57 -44.34
N SER A 237 12.56 4.83 -43.83
CA SER A 237 13.83 4.80 -44.60
C SER A 237 14.74 3.58 -44.34
N ILE A 238 14.41 2.68 -43.40
CA ILE A 238 15.26 1.53 -43.03
C ILE A 238 15.23 0.43 -44.10
N ARG A 239 16.26 0.39 -44.97
CA ARG A 239 16.43 -0.59 -46.06
C ARG A 239 17.06 -1.93 -45.63
N PHE A 240 17.94 -1.92 -44.63
CA PHE A 240 18.59 -3.11 -44.06
C PHE A 240 18.25 -3.26 -42.58
N GLN A 241 17.91 -4.48 -42.15
CA GLN A 241 17.26 -4.73 -40.86
C GLN A 241 18.22 -4.83 -39.67
N TYR A 242 19.46 -5.31 -39.88
CA TYR A 242 20.39 -5.58 -38.79
C TYR A 242 21.58 -4.63 -38.78
N CYS A 243 21.84 -4.03 -37.64
CA CYS A 243 23.12 -3.41 -37.32
C CYS A 243 24.10 -4.51 -36.91
N THR A 244 25.23 -4.62 -37.61
CA THR A 244 26.24 -5.65 -37.38
C THR A 244 27.57 -4.99 -37.02
N GLU A 245 28.09 -5.29 -35.83
CA GLU A 245 29.37 -4.77 -35.34
C GLU A 245 30.33 -5.88 -34.95
N PHE A 246 31.61 -5.68 -35.21
CA PHE A 246 32.67 -6.60 -34.81
C PHE A 246 34.05 -5.95 -34.92
N ILE A 247 35.03 -6.53 -34.23
CA ILE A 247 36.42 -6.08 -34.24
C ILE A 247 37.31 -7.22 -34.74
N ILE A 248 38.07 -6.96 -35.80
CA ILE A 248 39.14 -7.83 -36.28
C ILE A 248 40.38 -7.58 -35.41
N LEU A 249 40.93 -8.63 -34.81
CA LEU A 249 42.16 -8.62 -34.01
C LEU A 249 43.42 -8.58 -34.88
N ASN A 250 43.36 -7.81 -35.96
CA ASN A 250 44.47 -7.50 -36.84
C ASN A 250 44.27 -6.08 -37.35
N GLY A 251 45.27 -5.22 -37.18
CA GLY A 251 45.23 -3.83 -37.62
C GLY A 251 46.08 -3.56 -38.86
N ASN A 252 46.76 -4.57 -39.40
CA ASN A 252 47.74 -4.41 -40.46
C ASN A 252 47.40 -5.30 -41.67
N PHE A 253 46.38 -4.90 -42.43
CA PHE A 253 45.95 -5.55 -43.67
C PHE A 253 45.45 -4.48 -44.67
N ASP A 254 45.23 -4.87 -45.93
CA ASP A 254 44.68 -3.95 -46.94
C ASP A 254 43.22 -3.61 -46.63
N THR A 255 43.03 -2.41 -46.09
CA THR A 255 41.71 -1.97 -45.64
C THR A 255 40.80 -1.56 -46.79
N GLU A 256 41.33 -1.20 -47.96
CA GLU A 256 40.52 -0.69 -49.07
C GLU A 256 39.77 -1.84 -49.76
N GLU A 257 40.43 -2.97 -49.96
CA GLU A 257 39.77 -4.17 -50.50
C GLU A 257 38.71 -4.70 -49.53
N TYR A 258 39.03 -4.77 -48.23
CA TYR A 258 38.10 -5.20 -47.20
C TYR A 258 36.86 -4.30 -47.12
N LYS A 259 37.05 -2.97 -47.07
CA LYS A 259 35.94 -2.01 -47.05
C LYS A 259 35.04 -2.17 -48.26
N ARG A 260 35.61 -2.34 -49.46
CA ARG A 260 34.83 -2.55 -50.70
C ARG A 260 33.93 -3.79 -50.59
N ARG A 261 34.49 -4.92 -50.15
CA ARG A 261 33.75 -6.19 -49.98
C ARG A 261 32.65 -6.10 -48.93
N VAL A 262 32.90 -5.40 -47.83
CA VAL A 262 31.89 -5.22 -46.77
C VAL A 262 30.80 -4.24 -47.20
N LEU A 263 31.14 -3.16 -47.91
CA LEU A 263 30.18 -2.20 -48.46
C LEU A 263 29.23 -2.80 -49.51
N GLU A 264 29.57 -3.93 -50.14
CA GLU A 264 28.65 -4.66 -51.03
C GLU A 264 27.51 -5.35 -50.27
N LEU A 265 27.66 -5.58 -48.96
CA LEU A 265 26.68 -6.32 -48.14
C LEU A 265 25.59 -5.44 -47.53
N GLY A 266 25.72 -4.11 -47.58
CA GLY A 266 24.87 -3.22 -46.79
C GLY A 266 25.17 -1.75 -47.00
N ASP A 267 24.59 -0.90 -46.17
CA ASP A 267 24.82 0.55 -46.18
C ASP A 267 25.36 1.05 -44.84
N SER A 268 25.62 2.36 -44.77
CA SER A 268 25.95 3.09 -43.54
C SER A 268 27.13 2.48 -42.77
N ALA A 269 28.14 1.97 -43.48
CA ALA A 269 29.27 1.28 -42.87
C ALA A 269 30.30 2.27 -42.30
N VAL A 270 30.72 2.05 -41.06
CA VAL A 270 31.75 2.81 -40.36
C VAL A 270 32.92 1.90 -40.03
N PHE A 271 34.12 2.36 -40.35
CA PHE A 271 35.35 1.61 -40.15
C PHE A 271 36.32 2.42 -39.29
N ALA A 272 36.94 1.79 -38.30
CA ALA A 272 37.93 2.41 -37.43
C ALA A 272 39.14 1.49 -37.23
N GLN A 273 40.35 2.01 -37.47
CA GLN A 273 41.58 1.23 -37.42
C GLN A 273 42.54 1.74 -36.33
N THR A 274 43.23 0.80 -35.70
CA THR A 274 44.41 1.04 -34.86
C THR A 274 45.55 0.14 -35.36
N SER A 275 46.75 0.30 -34.82
CA SER A 275 47.90 -0.56 -35.17
C SER A 275 47.72 -2.05 -34.85
N LYS A 276 46.71 -2.43 -34.06
CA LYS A 276 46.47 -3.82 -33.64
C LYS A 276 45.08 -4.36 -33.94
N LYS A 277 44.10 -3.50 -34.25
CA LYS A 277 42.69 -3.88 -34.39
C LYS A 277 41.99 -3.04 -35.45
N PHE A 278 41.00 -3.63 -36.11
CA PHE A 278 40.15 -2.97 -37.10
C PHE A 278 38.67 -3.23 -36.77
N LYS A 279 37.92 -2.18 -36.39
CA LYS A 279 36.49 -2.25 -36.05
C LYS A 279 35.65 -1.93 -37.28
N THR A 280 34.58 -2.71 -37.45
CA THR A 280 33.58 -2.54 -38.50
C THR A 280 32.19 -2.43 -37.87
N HIS A 281 31.40 -1.48 -38.35
CA HIS A 281 29.96 -1.34 -38.14
C HIS A 281 29.31 -1.30 -39.52
N ILE A 282 28.27 -2.09 -39.77
CA ILE A 282 27.53 -2.06 -41.04
C ILE A 282 26.07 -2.42 -40.83
N HIS A 283 25.17 -1.76 -41.57
CA HIS A 283 23.77 -2.14 -41.64
C HIS A 283 23.55 -3.12 -42.79
N THR A 284 23.19 -4.36 -42.48
CA THR A 284 23.05 -5.44 -43.47
C THR A 284 21.91 -6.39 -43.13
N ASN A 285 21.38 -7.10 -44.12
CA ASN A 285 20.46 -8.24 -43.91
C ASN A 285 21.20 -9.57 -43.75
N HIS A 286 22.54 -9.56 -43.88
CA HIS A 286 23.38 -10.75 -43.87
C HIS A 286 24.57 -10.62 -42.91
N PRO A 287 24.33 -10.44 -41.59
CA PRO A 287 25.39 -10.31 -40.58
C PRO A 287 26.43 -11.42 -40.65
N GLY A 288 25.99 -12.67 -40.87
CA GLY A 288 26.88 -13.82 -41.02
C GLY A 288 27.92 -13.65 -42.14
N LYS A 289 27.52 -13.12 -43.31
CA LYS A 289 28.46 -12.90 -44.43
C LYS A 289 29.49 -11.82 -44.11
N ALA A 290 29.11 -10.79 -43.36
CA ALA A 290 30.04 -9.75 -42.93
C ALA A 290 31.11 -10.31 -41.98
N PHE A 291 30.71 -11.22 -41.08
CA PHE A 291 31.66 -11.92 -40.21
C PHE A 291 32.60 -12.85 -40.99
N GLU A 292 32.08 -13.61 -41.95
CA GLU A 292 32.91 -14.51 -42.79
C GLU A 292 33.99 -13.73 -43.55
N ILE A 293 33.62 -12.62 -44.20
CA ILE A 293 34.59 -11.75 -44.89
C ILE A 293 35.65 -11.23 -43.91
N ALA A 294 35.26 -10.88 -42.69
CA ALA A 294 36.17 -10.33 -41.69
C ALA A 294 37.13 -11.35 -41.09
N LEU A 295 36.69 -12.61 -40.96
CA LEU A 295 37.52 -13.73 -40.48
C LEU A 295 38.72 -14.01 -41.40
N GLU A 296 38.61 -13.71 -42.70
CA GLU A 296 39.73 -13.80 -43.65
C GLU A 296 40.90 -12.87 -43.29
N TYR A 297 40.65 -11.80 -42.53
CA TYR A 297 41.64 -10.78 -42.18
C TYR A 297 42.12 -10.88 -40.71
N GLY A 298 41.49 -11.73 -39.89
CA GLY A 298 41.94 -12.06 -38.54
C GLY A 298 40.82 -12.54 -37.61
N PRO A 299 41.16 -13.02 -36.39
CA PRO A 299 40.16 -13.44 -35.40
C PRO A 299 39.24 -12.29 -34.99
N LEU A 300 37.96 -12.59 -34.76
CA LEU A 300 36.97 -11.58 -34.36
C LEU A 300 36.76 -11.54 -32.83
N GLU A 301 36.55 -10.36 -32.29
CA GLU A 301 36.03 -10.14 -30.94
C GLU A 301 34.87 -9.13 -30.96
N LYS A 302 34.05 -9.14 -29.90
CA LYS A 302 32.92 -8.22 -29.71
C LYS A 302 31.93 -8.22 -30.89
N MET A 303 31.58 -9.41 -31.38
CA MET A 303 30.57 -9.58 -32.42
C MET A 303 29.18 -9.27 -31.87
N LYS A 304 28.46 -8.36 -32.50
CA LYS A 304 27.13 -7.90 -32.12
C LYS A 304 26.24 -7.84 -33.36
N VAL A 305 25.01 -8.34 -33.23
CA VAL A 305 23.97 -8.22 -34.27
C VAL A 305 22.70 -7.73 -33.60
N GLU A 306 22.21 -6.58 -34.02
CA GLU A 306 21.02 -5.95 -33.45
C GLU A 306 19.98 -5.64 -34.52
N ASN A 307 18.72 -5.95 -34.25
CA ASN A 307 17.62 -5.64 -35.15
C ASN A 307 17.20 -4.18 -34.97
N MET A 308 17.54 -3.32 -35.93
CA MET A 308 17.36 -1.87 -35.81
C MET A 308 15.90 -1.45 -35.73
N ARG A 309 14.96 -2.23 -36.28
CA ARG A 309 13.52 -1.96 -36.13
C ARG A 309 13.08 -2.17 -34.69
N LEU A 310 13.48 -3.29 -34.07
CA LEU A 310 13.23 -3.54 -32.65
C LEU A 310 14.00 -2.57 -31.75
N GLN A 311 15.17 -2.10 -32.18
CA GLN A 311 15.97 -1.13 -31.43
C GLN A 311 15.38 0.28 -31.48
N HIS A 312 14.85 0.74 -32.63
CA HIS A 312 14.12 2.01 -32.75
C HIS A 312 12.85 2.01 -31.91
N ASP A 313 12.05 0.93 -32.01
CA ASP A 313 10.89 0.72 -31.14
C ASP A 313 11.29 0.72 -29.65
N ASN A 314 12.53 0.36 -29.31
CA ASN A 314 13.05 0.41 -27.95
C ASN A 314 13.71 1.74 -27.56
N LEU A 315 14.30 2.49 -28.49
CA LEU A 315 15.06 3.74 -28.27
C LEU A 315 14.15 4.94 -28.00
N GLN A 316 12.96 5.02 -28.62
CA GLN A 316 11.92 5.96 -28.16
C GLN A 316 11.48 5.67 -26.71
N ILE A 317 11.74 4.48 -26.20
CA ILE A 317 11.38 4.09 -24.84
C ILE A 317 12.53 4.35 -23.84
N PHE A 318 13.78 4.56 -24.29
CA PHE A 318 14.93 4.66 -23.39
C PHE A 318 15.17 6.06 -22.77
N SER A 319 14.58 7.15 -23.27
CA SER A 319 14.63 8.46 -22.57
C SER A 319 13.56 8.65 -21.50
N GLU A 320 12.55 7.77 -21.44
CA GLU A 320 11.43 7.82 -20.47
C GLU A 320 11.41 6.62 -19.48
N LYS A 321 12.45 5.76 -19.46
CA LYS A 321 12.36 4.42 -18.84
C LYS A 321 12.76 4.27 -17.37
N ASP A 322 13.22 5.33 -16.70
CA ASP A 322 13.63 5.27 -15.29
C ASP A 322 12.68 5.96 -14.32
N GLU A 323 11.58 6.54 -14.79
CA GLU A 323 10.50 7.05 -13.94
C GLU A 323 9.41 5.99 -13.73
N ALA A 324 9.05 5.75 -12.47
CA ALA A 324 7.89 4.93 -12.14
C ALA A 324 6.63 5.56 -12.74
N LYS A 325 5.86 4.80 -13.53
CA LYS A 325 4.62 5.31 -14.14
C LYS A 325 3.53 5.42 -13.09
N ILE A 326 2.95 6.62 -12.96
CA ILE A 326 1.93 6.94 -11.94
C ILE A 326 0.56 7.12 -12.60
N PHE A 327 -0.41 6.29 -12.20
CA PHE A 327 -1.76 6.27 -12.76
C PHE A 327 -2.79 6.73 -11.72
N GLU A 328 -3.64 7.68 -12.06
CA GLU A 328 -4.76 8.16 -11.22
C GLU A 328 -6.05 7.42 -11.59
N ASN A 329 -6.85 7.08 -10.59
CA ASN A 329 -8.17 6.53 -10.80
C ASN A 329 -9.18 7.63 -11.12
N SER A 330 -9.84 7.52 -12.28
CA SER A 330 -10.89 8.45 -12.69
C SER A 330 -12.18 8.28 -11.88
N LYS A 331 -12.36 7.15 -11.19
CA LYS A 331 -13.54 6.87 -10.35
C LYS A 331 -13.28 7.33 -8.91
N VAL A 332 -13.67 8.56 -8.61
CA VAL A 332 -13.53 9.14 -7.27
C VAL A 332 -14.71 8.70 -6.39
N ASP A 333 -14.45 7.91 -5.34
CA ASP A 333 -15.41 7.72 -4.25
C ASP A 333 -15.31 8.89 -3.24
N LYS A 334 -16.40 9.16 -2.50
CA LYS A 334 -16.47 10.28 -1.54
C LYS A 334 -15.95 9.94 -0.15
N THR A 335 -15.23 8.82 -0.02
CA THR A 335 -14.67 8.44 1.27
C THR A 335 -13.51 9.36 1.66
N LYS A 336 -13.24 9.47 2.96
CA LYS A 336 -12.15 10.32 3.48
C LYS A 336 -10.75 9.73 3.22
N ASN A 337 -10.67 8.43 2.89
CA ASN A 337 -9.42 7.68 2.77
C ASN A 337 -9.08 7.43 1.29
N ALA A 338 -7.82 7.67 0.94
CA ALA A 338 -7.23 7.29 -0.35
C ALA A 338 -6.22 6.15 -0.18
N PHE A 339 -6.03 5.38 -1.25
CA PHE A 339 -5.01 4.34 -1.33
C PHE A 339 -4.05 4.62 -2.49
N VAL A 340 -2.76 4.71 -2.18
CA VAL A 340 -1.65 4.72 -3.14
C VAL A 340 -0.99 3.35 -3.07
N ILE A 341 -0.89 2.62 -4.17
CA ILE A 341 -0.43 1.22 -4.17
C ILE A 341 0.64 0.98 -5.24
N LEU A 342 1.63 0.15 -4.93
CA LEU A 342 2.62 -0.32 -5.89
C LEU A 342 2.12 -1.57 -6.63
N ALA A 343 2.26 -1.60 -7.95
CA ALA A 343 1.92 -2.74 -8.81
C ALA A 343 3.11 -3.21 -9.64
N ASP A 344 3.30 -4.52 -9.73
CA ASP A 344 4.38 -5.14 -10.52
C ASP A 344 4.14 -5.03 -12.03
N THR A 345 2.88 -5.15 -12.46
CA THR A 345 2.50 -5.20 -13.88
C THR A 345 1.30 -4.33 -14.18
N GLU A 346 1.13 -4.02 -15.47
CA GLU A 346 -0.01 -3.27 -15.98
C GLU A 346 -1.35 -3.96 -15.65
N ASN A 347 -1.38 -5.29 -15.70
CA ASN A 347 -2.58 -6.08 -15.38
C ASN A 347 -2.95 -5.96 -13.89
N LEU A 348 -1.95 -6.00 -13.01
CA LEU A 348 -2.18 -5.76 -11.57
C LEU A 348 -2.58 -4.32 -11.29
N LYS A 349 -2.00 -3.35 -12.02
CA LYS A 349 -2.40 -1.95 -11.95
C LYS A 349 -3.89 -1.77 -12.28
N GLU A 350 -4.37 -2.35 -13.38
CA GLU A 350 -5.80 -2.31 -13.75
C GLU A 350 -6.68 -2.96 -12.68
N GLU A 351 -6.26 -4.10 -12.12
CA GLU A 351 -7.01 -4.77 -11.06
C GLU A 351 -7.06 -3.93 -9.77
N PHE A 352 -5.98 -3.26 -9.39
CA PHE A 352 -5.95 -2.38 -8.22
C PHE A 352 -6.81 -1.12 -8.41
N LEU A 353 -6.78 -0.51 -9.61
CA LEU A 353 -7.67 0.60 -9.95
C LEU A 353 -9.15 0.15 -9.92
N LYS A 354 -9.45 -1.05 -10.40
CA LYS A 354 -10.80 -1.63 -10.35
C LYS A 354 -11.30 -1.86 -8.92
N LEU A 355 -10.42 -2.25 -7.99
CA LEU A 355 -10.73 -2.36 -6.56
C LEU A 355 -10.82 -1.00 -5.85
N GLY A 356 -10.48 0.08 -6.56
CA GLY A 356 -10.63 1.44 -6.09
C GLY A 356 -9.42 1.94 -5.30
N ALA A 357 -8.20 1.58 -5.72
CA ALA A 357 -7.01 2.38 -5.45
C ALA A 357 -7.17 3.76 -6.10
N ASP A 358 -6.73 4.82 -5.44
CA ASP A 358 -6.81 6.19 -5.96
C ASP A 358 -5.63 6.49 -6.89
N VAL A 359 -4.45 5.98 -6.55
CA VAL A 359 -3.24 6.09 -7.37
C VAL A 359 -2.48 4.76 -7.37
N VAL A 360 -2.02 4.34 -8.55
CA VAL A 360 -1.13 3.18 -8.68
C VAL A 360 0.22 3.63 -9.22
N ILE A 361 1.28 3.20 -8.55
CA ILE A 361 2.66 3.35 -9.01
C ILE A 361 3.05 2.02 -9.65
N LEU A 362 3.48 2.04 -10.91
CA LEU A 362 4.01 0.85 -11.56
C LEU A 362 5.49 0.70 -11.20
N GLY A 363 5.80 -0.33 -10.43
CA GLY A 363 7.14 -0.69 -9.99
C GLY A 363 7.13 -2.11 -9.42
N GLY A 364 8.00 -2.96 -9.95
CA GLY A 364 8.06 -4.38 -9.59
C GLY A 364 9.06 -4.69 -8.50
N GLN A 365 9.35 -5.97 -8.30
CA GLN A 365 10.37 -6.44 -7.35
C GLN A 365 11.78 -5.94 -7.70
N SER A 366 12.04 -5.61 -8.97
CA SER A 366 13.32 -5.08 -9.46
C SER A 366 13.31 -3.59 -9.79
N LYS A 367 12.16 -2.90 -9.68
CA LYS A 367 12.02 -1.47 -10.01
C LYS A 367 11.35 -0.73 -8.85
N ASN A 368 12.11 -0.53 -7.78
CA ASN A 368 11.66 0.21 -6.61
C ASN A 368 11.52 1.70 -6.96
N PRO A 369 10.37 2.35 -6.66
CA PRO A 369 10.24 3.78 -6.87
C PRO A 369 11.14 4.58 -5.92
N SER A 370 11.51 5.79 -6.31
CA SER A 370 12.20 6.77 -5.48
C SER A 370 11.25 7.49 -4.52
N VAL A 371 11.82 8.20 -3.54
CA VAL A 371 11.06 9.10 -2.66
C VAL A 371 10.28 10.13 -3.47
N GLN A 372 10.88 10.71 -4.50
CA GLN A 372 10.23 11.70 -5.36
C GLN A 372 9.02 11.13 -6.10
N GLU A 373 9.11 9.91 -6.64
CA GLU A 373 8.00 9.28 -7.37
C GLU A 373 6.82 8.98 -6.44
N ILE A 374 7.09 8.52 -5.22
CA ILE A 374 6.04 8.30 -4.22
C ILE A 374 5.41 9.64 -3.81
N LEU A 375 6.21 10.71 -3.62
CA LEU A 375 5.69 12.06 -3.36
C LEU A 375 4.77 12.55 -4.47
N ASN A 376 5.19 12.41 -5.73
CA ASN A 376 4.39 12.78 -6.90
C ASN A 376 3.06 12.01 -6.91
N ALA A 377 3.06 10.73 -6.53
CA ALA A 377 1.84 9.94 -6.42
C ALA A 377 0.92 10.44 -5.29
N ILE A 378 1.48 10.80 -4.12
CA ILE A 378 0.74 11.40 -3.00
C ILE A 378 0.11 12.74 -3.42
N GLU A 379 0.81 13.54 -4.21
CA GLU A 379 0.34 14.86 -4.65
C GLU A 379 -0.90 14.76 -5.54
N LYS A 380 -1.00 13.74 -6.40
CA LYS A 380 -2.18 13.47 -7.26
C LYS A 380 -3.45 13.11 -6.47
N VAL A 381 -3.32 12.67 -5.21
CA VAL A 381 -4.47 12.28 -4.40
C VAL A 381 -5.26 13.50 -3.90
N LYS A 382 -6.57 13.54 -4.14
CA LYS A 382 -7.43 14.66 -3.71
C LYS A 382 -7.87 14.57 -2.24
N LYS A 383 -7.88 13.37 -1.66
CA LYS A 383 -8.37 13.12 -0.30
C LYS A 383 -7.33 13.46 0.77
N ARG A 384 -7.81 13.71 1.99
CA ARG A 384 -6.98 14.18 3.12
C ARG A 384 -6.15 13.06 3.77
N ASN A 385 -6.74 11.87 3.94
CA ASN A 385 -6.08 10.74 4.59
C ASN A 385 -5.59 9.76 3.51
N ILE A 386 -4.28 9.51 3.46
CA ILE A 386 -3.66 8.73 2.39
C ILE A 386 -2.99 7.50 3.00
N TYR A 387 -3.35 6.31 2.52
CA TYR A 387 -2.70 5.06 2.86
C TYR A 387 -1.79 4.63 1.71
N ILE A 388 -0.50 4.44 2.01
CA ILE A 388 0.44 3.87 1.04
C ILE A 388 0.54 2.36 1.30
N LEU A 389 0.42 1.57 0.24
CA LEU A 389 0.55 0.12 0.20
C LEU A 389 1.80 -0.23 -0.64
N PRO A 390 2.99 -0.34 -0.02
CA PRO A 390 4.26 -0.52 -0.73
C PRO A 390 4.38 -1.84 -1.48
N ASN A 391 3.71 -2.90 -1.03
CA ASN A 391 3.67 -4.24 -1.65
C ASN A 391 5.02 -4.92 -1.90
N ASN A 392 6.08 -4.31 -1.39
CA ASN A 392 7.46 -4.76 -1.50
C ASN A 392 8.20 -4.24 -0.27
N LYS A 393 8.85 -5.15 0.47
CA LYS A 393 9.63 -4.83 1.66
C LYS A 393 10.73 -3.77 1.41
N ASN A 394 11.28 -3.71 0.20
CA ASN A 394 12.34 -2.77 -0.18
C ASN A 394 11.81 -1.33 -0.38
N VAL A 395 10.50 -1.15 -0.52
CA VAL A 395 9.86 0.16 -0.77
C VAL A 395 9.32 0.78 0.51
N ILE A 396 9.16 0.02 1.60
CA ILE A 396 8.60 0.49 2.88
C ILE A 396 9.37 1.71 3.41
N THR A 397 10.70 1.66 3.42
CA THR A 397 11.54 2.75 3.95
C THR A 397 11.41 4.00 3.08
N THR A 398 11.45 3.85 1.76
CA THR A 398 11.24 4.94 0.80
C THR A 398 9.85 5.56 0.94
N ALA A 399 8.82 4.75 1.14
CA ALA A 399 7.45 5.22 1.38
C ALA A 399 7.33 6.00 2.69
N LYS A 400 8.04 5.59 3.75
CA LYS A 400 8.08 6.33 5.03
C LYS A 400 8.75 7.69 4.88
N LEU A 401 9.87 7.77 4.18
CA LEU A 401 10.53 9.04 3.88
C LEU A 401 9.64 9.98 3.06
N ALA A 402 8.95 9.45 2.05
CA ALA A 402 7.99 10.22 1.27
C ALA A 402 6.80 10.70 2.13
N ALA A 403 6.30 9.86 3.04
CA ALA A 403 5.23 10.24 3.97
C ALA A 403 5.68 11.37 4.91
N GLU A 404 6.89 11.31 5.48
CA GLU A 404 7.46 12.35 6.35
C GLU A 404 7.66 13.70 5.64
N LYS A 405 7.98 13.66 4.34
CA LYS A 405 8.16 14.87 3.51
C LYS A 405 6.84 15.44 2.98
N SER A 406 5.75 14.67 3.02
CA SER A 406 4.46 15.11 2.52
C SER A 406 3.82 16.17 3.42
N LYS A 407 3.11 17.12 2.81
CA LYS A 407 2.23 18.08 3.51
C LYS A 407 0.86 17.49 3.87
N LYS A 408 0.53 16.29 3.37
CA LYS A 408 -0.75 15.61 3.61
C LYS A 408 -0.63 14.60 4.74
N THR A 409 -1.76 14.15 5.29
CA THR A 409 -1.77 13.08 6.30
C THR A 409 -1.58 11.73 5.61
N VAL A 410 -0.36 11.21 5.64
CA VAL A 410 0.04 9.98 4.97
C VAL A 410 0.39 8.90 6.00
N ILE A 411 -0.16 7.70 5.83
CA ILE A 411 0.09 6.53 6.66
C ILE A 411 0.61 5.40 5.77
N VAL A 412 1.82 4.92 6.02
CA VAL A 412 2.37 3.75 5.32
C VAL A 412 1.85 2.48 6.00
N GLN A 413 1.09 1.65 5.29
CA GLN A 413 0.80 0.28 5.73
C GLN A 413 1.90 -0.62 5.20
N GLU A 414 2.61 -1.32 6.08
CA GLU A 414 3.79 -2.10 5.74
C GLU A 414 3.47 -3.41 5.01
N THR A 415 2.79 -3.33 3.86
CA THR A 415 2.57 -4.48 2.98
C THR A 415 3.88 -4.90 2.34
N LYS A 416 4.27 -6.16 2.52
CA LYS A 416 5.59 -6.70 2.15
C LYS A 416 5.58 -7.45 0.83
N THR A 417 4.42 -7.96 0.43
CA THR A 417 4.23 -8.81 -0.74
C THR A 417 3.14 -8.23 -1.65
N MET A 418 3.14 -8.63 -2.92
CA MET A 418 2.27 -8.02 -3.94
C MET A 418 0.77 -8.16 -3.62
N LEU A 419 0.37 -9.32 -3.11
CA LEU A 419 -1.04 -9.61 -2.81
C LEU A 419 -1.51 -9.15 -1.42
N GLU A 420 -0.62 -8.69 -0.54
CA GLU A 420 -1.06 -8.03 0.70
C GLU A 420 -1.81 -6.73 0.39
N GLY A 421 -1.30 -5.89 -0.51
CA GLY A 421 -2.01 -4.66 -0.92
C GLY A 421 -3.32 -4.95 -1.64
N TYR A 422 -3.36 -6.02 -2.45
CA TYR A 422 -4.60 -6.53 -3.05
C TYR A 422 -5.63 -6.85 -1.96
N TYR A 423 -5.22 -7.56 -0.91
CA TYR A 423 -6.09 -7.87 0.23
C TYR A 423 -6.57 -6.60 0.93
N TYR A 424 -5.70 -5.61 1.17
CA TYR A 424 -6.13 -4.32 1.74
C TYR A 424 -7.19 -3.61 0.90
N LEU A 425 -7.01 -3.54 -0.42
CA LEU A 425 -8.00 -2.90 -1.31
C LEU A 425 -9.31 -3.68 -1.39
N LYS A 426 -9.25 -5.00 -1.55
CA LYS A 426 -10.43 -5.89 -1.55
C LYS A 426 -11.24 -5.75 -0.26
N ASN A 427 -10.59 -5.46 0.87
CA ASN A 427 -11.20 -5.36 2.18
C ASN A 427 -11.30 -3.93 2.72
N LYS A 428 -11.13 -2.89 1.88
CA LYS A 428 -11.02 -1.47 2.35
C LYS A 428 -12.21 -0.97 3.17
N GLU A 429 -13.39 -1.57 3.01
CA GLU A 429 -14.60 -1.23 3.77
C GLU A 429 -14.59 -1.73 5.23
N ASP A 430 -13.79 -2.76 5.54
CA ASP A 430 -13.71 -3.37 6.87
C ASP A 430 -12.87 -2.53 7.84
N GLY A 431 -12.18 -1.50 7.33
CA GLY A 431 -11.30 -0.64 8.12
C GLY A 431 -9.91 -1.25 8.31
N VAL A 432 -8.90 -0.37 8.31
CA VAL A 432 -7.48 -0.76 8.23
C VAL A 432 -7.03 -1.63 9.41
N GLU A 433 -7.58 -1.42 10.60
CA GLU A 433 -7.20 -2.18 11.79
C GLU A 433 -7.76 -3.63 11.77
N GLU A 434 -9.00 -3.83 11.31
CA GLU A 434 -9.57 -5.17 11.12
C GLU A 434 -8.75 -5.95 10.09
N ILE A 435 -8.40 -5.31 8.97
CA ILE A 435 -7.55 -5.89 7.93
C ILE A 435 -6.18 -6.26 8.50
N ARG A 436 -5.56 -5.39 9.31
CA ARG A 436 -4.25 -5.65 9.93
C ARG A 436 -4.29 -6.86 10.88
N LYS A 437 -5.37 -7.03 11.64
CA LYS A 437 -5.58 -8.24 12.47
C LYS A 437 -5.71 -9.48 11.57
N ALA A 438 -6.40 -9.37 10.43
CA ALA A 438 -6.63 -10.47 9.50
C ALA A 438 -5.40 -10.93 8.73
N VAL A 439 -4.54 -10.01 8.30
CA VAL A 439 -3.31 -10.34 7.56
C VAL A 439 -2.41 -11.31 8.35
N LYS A 440 -2.40 -11.25 9.69
CA LYS A 440 -1.55 -12.11 10.55
C LYS A 440 -1.84 -13.61 10.46
N ARG A 441 -3.05 -13.99 10.03
CA ARG A 441 -3.47 -15.40 9.89
C ARG A 441 -3.53 -15.88 8.45
N ASN A 442 -3.33 -14.98 7.48
CA ASN A 442 -3.33 -15.31 6.06
C ASN A 442 -1.91 -15.69 5.60
N TYR A 443 -1.83 -16.33 4.43
CA TYR A 443 -0.56 -16.64 3.79
C TYR A 443 -0.46 -15.93 2.44
N SER A 444 0.55 -15.08 2.29
CA SER A 444 1.01 -14.58 1.00
C SER A 444 2.16 -15.45 0.52
N ILE A 445 2.06 -15.99 -0.68
CA ILE A 445 2.99 -16.94 -1.27
C ILE A 445 3.50 -16.35 -2.58
N GLU A 446 4.81 -16.32 -2.76
CA GLU A 446 5.45 -15.87 -3.99
C GLU A 446 6.36 -16.99 -4.50
N ILE A 447 6.19 -17.40 -5.75
CA ILE A 447 6.96 -18.50 -6.36
C ILE A 447 7.83 -17.96 -7.48
N THR A 448 9.14 -18.20 -7.40
CA THR A 448 10.13 -17.76 -8.39
C THR A 448 11.21 -18.82 -8.58
N LYS A 449 12.20 -18.54 -9.44
CA LYS A 449 13.35 -19.40 -9.71
C LYS A 449 14.61 -18.81 -9.10
N ALA A 450 15.44 -19.66 -8.52
CA ALA A 450 16.73 -19.30 -7.98
C ALA A 450 17.71 -18.92 -9.11
N ILE A 451 18.32 -17.75 -9.02
CA ILE A 451 19.31 -17.29 -10.01
C ILE A 451 20.76 -17.71 -9.67
N ARG A 452 20.97 -18.25 -8.46
CA ARG A 452 22.28 -18.62 -7.92
C ARG A 452 22.14 -19.72 -6.87
N ASP A 453 23.24 -20.39 -6.59
CA ASP A 453 23.37 -21.29 -5.44
C ASP A 453 23.42 -20.48 -4.15
N THR A 454 22.75 -20.95 -3.10
CA THR A 454 22.83 -20.36 -1.77
C THR A 454 22.38 -21.35 -0.71
N LYS A 455 22.70 -21.07 0.54
CA LYS A 455 22.17 -21.77 1.70
C LYS A 455 21.46 -20.78 2.60
N ILE A 456 20.20 -21.07 2.92
CA ILE A 456 19.38 -20.20 3.77
C ILE A 456 18.70 -21.06 4.84
N GLU A 457 19.01 -20.78 6.10
CA GLU A 457 18.54 -21.58 7.24
C GLU A 457 18.95 -23.06 7.06
N SER A 458 18.00 -23.98 6.94
CA SER A 458 18.24 -25.40 6.67
C SER A 458 18.13 -25.78 5.19
N LEU A 459 17.81 -24.83 4.30
CA LEU A 459 17.58 -25.09 2.88
C LEU A 459 18.85 -24.87 2.08
N THR A 460 19.26 -25.90 1.35
CA THR A 460 20.22 -25.77 0.24
C THR A 460 19.42 -25.45 -1.03
N ILE A 461 19.74 -24.33 -1.67
CA ILE A 461 19.08 -23.85 -2.88
C ILE A 461 20.15 -23.85 -3.97
N GLU A 462 19.91 -24.60 -5.03
CA GLU A 462 20.77 -24.57 -6.22
C GLU A 462 20.18 -23.61 -7.23
N LYS A 463 21.04 -23.05 -8.08
CA LYS A 463 20.64 -22.29 -9.25
C LYS A 463 19.65 -23.12 -10.07
N ASP A 464 18.64 -22.44 -10.58
CA ASP A 464 17.51 -23.01 -11.31
C ASP A 464 16.49 -23.80 -10.47
N ASP A 465 16.68 -23.94 -9.15
CA ASP A 465 15.62 -24.45 -8.28
C ASP A 465 14.41 -23.50 -8.29
N PHE A 466 13.20 -24.05 -8.15
CA PHE A 466 12.02 -23.27 -7.83
C PHE A 466 11.96 -23.03 -6.33
N ILE A 467 11.76 -21.77 -5.94
CA ILE A 467 11.71 -21.34 -4.55
C ILE A 467 10.35 -20.75 -4.21
N GLY A 468 9.86 -21.13 -3.02
CA GLY A 468 8.60 -20.66 -2.46
C GLY A 468 8.84 -19.76 -1.26
N LEU A 469 8.38 -18.52 -1.36
CA LEU A 469 8.40 -17.54 -0.28
C LEU A 469 7.02 -17.51 0.38
N VAL A 470 6.97 -17.57 1.71
CA VAL A 470 5.75 -17.37 2.49
C VAL A 470 5.91 -16.14 3.37
N ASN A 471 5.00 -15.18 3.22
CA ASN A 471 5.01 -13.89 3.90
C ASN A 471 6.38 -13.20 3.78
N GLY A 472 6.98 -13.27 2.58
CA GLY A 472 8.28 -12.69 2.23
C GLY A 472 9.52 -13.46 2.71
N LYS A 473 9.35 -14.67 3.27
CA LYS A 473 10.46 -15.53 3.72
C LYS A 473 10.56 -16.80 2.88
N ILE A 474 11.74 -17.12 2.37
CA ILE A 474 11.99 -18.38 1.65
C ILE A 474 11.78 -19.54 2.63
N LYS A 475 10.89 -20.47 2.27
CA LYS A 475 10.54 -21.65 3.08
C LYS A 475 10.61 -22.96 2.32
N TYR A 476 10.63 -22.90 0.99
CA TYR A 476 10.60 -24.09 0.15
C TYR A 476 11.59 -23.94 -1.01
N SER A 477 12.23 -25.05 -1.39
CA SER A 477 13.04 -25.19 -2.60
C SER A 477 12.83 -26.57 -3.21
N LYS A 478 12.59 -26.64 -4.52
CA LYS A 478 12.42 -27.90 -5.29
C LYS A 478 12.96 -27.78 -6.70
N LYS A 479 13.27 -28.92 -7.31
CA LYS A 479 13.73 -29.00 -8.71
C LYS A 479 12.61 -28.76 -9.72
N THR A 480 11.36 -29.02 -9.34
CA THR A 480 10.20 -28.81 -10.22
C THR A 480 9.16 -27.91 -9.57
N LEU A 481 8.49 -27.10 -10.39
CA LEU A 481 7.44 -26.20 -9.95
C LEU A 481 6.23 -26.96 -9.39
N ASP A 482 5.91 -28.11 -9.98
CA ASP A 482 4.83 -28.99 -9.57
C ASP A 482 5.01 -29.54 -8.14
N GLU A 483 6.20 -30.05 -7.83
CA GLU A 483 6.54 -30.53 -6.48
C GLU A 483 6.51 -29.40 -5.45
N LEU A 484 7.01 -28.22 -5.84
CA LEU A 484 7.02 -27.04 -4.97
C LEU A 484 5.60 -26.63 -4.59
N VAL A 485 4.73 -26.46 -5.58
CA VAL A 485 3.32 -26.11 -5.39
C VAL A 485 2.63 -27.17 -4.53
N ASN A 486 2.88 -28.45 -4.78
CA ASN A 486 2.28 -29.53 -4.01
C ASN A 486 2.65 -29.42 -2.52
N GLN A 487 3.93 -29.26 -2.21
CA GLN A 487 4.40 -29.17 -0.82
C GLN A 487 3.83 -27.93 -0.12
N ILE A 488 3.86 -26.76 -0.77
CA ILE A 488 3.33 -25.52 -0.19
C ILE A 488 1.85 -25.69 0.18
N PHE A 489 1.06 -26.26 -0.72
CA PHE A 489 -0.37 -26.41 -0.50
C PHE A 489 -0.71 -27.50 0.52
N ASP A 490 0.05 -28.59 0.58
CA ASP A 490 -0.13 -29.63 1.62
C ASP A 490 0.13 -29.10 3.03
N GLU A 491 1.00 -28.10 3.19
CA GLU A 491 1.33 -27.52 4.50
C GLU A 491 0.47 -26.30 4.87
N LEU A 492 0.06 -25.47 3.90
CA LEU A 492 -0.58 -24.17 4.18
C LEU A 492 -2.10 -24.16 3.97
N ILE A 493 -2.65 -25.05 3.15
CA ILE A 493 -4.10 -25.17 3.01
C ILE A 493 -4.63 -25.99 4.18
N ALA A 494 -5.58 -25.41 4.92
CA ALA A 494 -6.25 -26.05 6.04
C ALA A 494 -7.77 -25.97 5.90
N GLU A 495 -8.50 -26.67 6.78
CA GLU A 495 -9.97 -26.65 6.77
C GLU A 495 -10.57 -25.25 6.94
N ASN A 496 -9.82 -24.33 7.55
CA ASN A 496 -10.23 -22.94 7.73
C ASN A 496 -9.80 -22.01 6.58
N THR A 497 -9.16 -22.51 5.52
CA THR A 497 -8.87 -21.73 4.31
C THR A 497 -10.16 -21.51 3.51
N ILE A 498 -10.53 -20.26 3.30
CA ILE A 498 -11.85 -19.89 2.76
C ILE A 498 -11.80 -19.28 1.36
N THR A 499 -10.70 -18.63 0.99
CA THR A 499 -10.54 -18.01 -0.32
C THR A 499 -9.08 -18.05 -0.74
N ALA A 500 -8.84 -18.21 -2.04
CA ALA A 500 -7.54 -18.08 -2.65
C ALA A 500 -7.57 -17.03 -3.77
N THR A 501 -6.55 -16.19 -3.85
CA THR A 501 -6.29 -15.34 -5.02
C THR A 501 -4.98 -15.79 -5.65
N VAL A 502 -5.01 -16.14 -6.93
CA VAL A 502 -3.86 -16.64 -7.70
C VAL A 502 -3.59 -15.67 -8.85
N VAL A 503 -2.39 -15.09 -8.88
CA VAL A 503 -1.89 -14.28 -9.98
C VAL A 503 -0.86 -15.09 -10.76
N VAL A 504 -1.11 -15.29 -12.05
CA VAL A 504 -0.27 -16.12 -12.93
C VAL A 504 0.73 -15.25 -13.68
N GLY A 505 2.01 -15.66 -13.67
CA GLY A 505 3.10 -15.00 -14.39
C GLY A 505 3.14 -15.34 -15.87
N SER A 506 4.07 -14.72 -16.60
CA SER A 506 4.23 -14.93 -18.04
C SER A 506 4.77 -16.33 -18.39
N GLN A 507 5.50 -16.95 -17.47
CA GLN A 507 6.03 -18.30 -17.64
C GLN A 507 4.98 -19.35 -17.23
N ARG A 508 4.23 -19.83 -18.22
CA ARG A 508 3.15 -20.81 -18.00
C ARG A 508 3.70 -22.22 -17.90
N ASP A 509 3.23 -22.95 -16.88
CA ASP A 509 3.44 -24.39 -16.74
C ASP A 509 2.09 -25.09 -16.52
N GLU A 510 1.69 -25.93 -17.47
CA GLU A 510 0.38 -26.59 -17.45
C GLU A 510 0.25 -27.63 -16.32
N ALA A 511 1.35 -28.24 -15.89
CA ALA A 511 1.35 -29.22 -14.81
C ALA A 511 1.00 -28.57 -13.47
N SER A 512 1.75 -27.52 -13.09
CA SER A 512 1.49 -26.77 -11.85
C SER A 512 0.13 -26.07 -11.88
N LYS A 513 -0.31 -25.54 -13.03
CA LYS A 513 -1.67 -24.98 -13.15
C LYS A 513 -2.75 -26.01 -12.82
N LYS A 514 -2.69 -27.21 -13.43
CA LYS A 514 -3.63 -28.30 -13.11
C LYS A 514 -3.59 -28.69 -11.64
N ARG A 515 -2.40 -28.68 -11.03
CA ARG A 515 -2.25 -28.98 -9.61
C ARG A 515 -2.88 -27.91 -8.72
N ILE A 516 -2.68 -26.63 -9.04
CA ILE A 516 -3.31 -25.51 -8.34
C ILE A 516 -4.84 -25.64 -8.43
N ASP A 517 -5.37 -25.84 -9.64
CA ASP A 517 -6.80 -26.01 -9.87
C ASP A 517 -7.38 -27.19 -9.07
N SER A 518 -6.65 -28.32 -9.02
CA SER A 518 -7.08 -29.50 -8.27
C SER A 518 -7.06 -29.27 -6.75
N LYS A 519 -6.02 -28.63 -6.19
CA LYS A 519 -5.90 -28.39 -4.75
C LYS A 519 -6.87 -27.33 -4.25
N LEU A 520 -7.21 -26.37 -5.11
CA LEU A 520 -8.13 -25.29 -4.80
C LEU A 520 -9.58 -25.56 -5.21
N ALA A 521 -9.91 -26.76 -5.70
CA ALA A 521 -11.23 -27.09 -6.24
C ALA A 521 -12.40 -26.82 -5.27
N ASN A 522 -12.17 -26.97 -3.96
CA ASN A 522 -13.17 -26.73 -2.91
C ASN A 522 -13.04 -25.36 -2.24
N ILE A 523 -12.13 -24.51 -2.72
CA ILE A 523 -11.85 -23.17 -2.17
C ILE A 523 -12.29 -22.15 -3.20
N LYS A 524 -13.00 -21.10 -2.75
CA LYS A 524 -13.37 -19.99 -3.63
C LYS A 524 -12.10 -19.35 -4.17
N THR A 525 -11.85 -19.47 -5.47
CA THR A 525 -10.59 -19.04 -6.07
C THR A 525 -10.81 -17.94 -7.09
N LYS A 526 -10.01 -16.88 -7.02
CA LYS A 526 -9.90 -15.85 -8.04
C LYS A 526 -8.57 -15.99 -8.77
N ILE A 527 -8.62 -16.12 -10.10
CA ILE A 527 -7.43 -16.16 -10.95
C ILE A 527 -7.28 -14.82 -11.68
N ILE A 528 -6.07 -14.28 -11.67
CA ILE A 528 -5.69 -13.04 -12.35
C ILE A 528 -4.50 -13.37 -13.27
N GLU A 529 -4.61 -13.02 -14.55
CA GLU A 529 -3.46 -13.07 -15.46
C GLU A 529 -2.56 -11.87 -15.16
N GLY A 530 -1.51 -12.06 -14.36
CA GLY A 530 -0.62 -10.97 -13.96
C GLY A 530 0.48 -10.68 -14.98
N ASN A 531 0.92 -11.69 -15.74
CA ASN A 531 1.98 -11.60 -16.75
C ASN A 531 3.31 -11.04 -16.21
N GLN A 532 3.56 -11.17 -14.91
CA GLN A 532 4.85 -10.82 -14.33
C GLN A 532 5.95 -11.78 -14.80
N ASN A 533 7.16 -11.27 -15.03
CA ASN A 533 8.23 -12.03 -15.67
C ASN A 533 9.05 -12.90 -14.70
N ASN A 534 9.31 -12.38 -13.51
CA ASN A 534 10.24 -12.96 -12.55
C ASN A 534 9.59 -13.97 -11.61
N TYR A 535 8.27 -13.91 -11.43
CA TYR A 535 7.53 -14.75 -10.50
C TYR A 535 6.48 -15.57 -11.25
N TYR A 536 6.49 -16.88 -11.08
CA TYR A 536 5.52 -17.78 -11.71
C TYR A 536 4.12 -17.57 -11.13
N TYR A 537 4.04 -17.40 -9.80
CA TYR A 537 2.79 -17.19 -9.10
C TYR A 537 2.94 -16.21 -7.94
N TYR A 538 1.94 -15.33 -7.79
CA TYR A 538 1.59 -14.77 -6.49
C TYR A 538 0.30 -15.43 -6.02
N ILE A 539 0.28 -15.97 -4.81
CA ILE A 539 -0.88 -16.68 -4.26
C ILE A 539 -1.19 -16.12 -2.88
N TYR A 540 -2.44 -15.79 -2.61
CA TYR A 540 -2.89 -15.30 -1.32
C TYR A 540 -3.99 -16.20 -0.78
N LEU A 541 -3.71 -16.88 0.33
CA LEU A 541 -4.65 -17.75 1.03
C LEU A 541 -5.26 -16.98 2.21
N GLU A 542 -6.57 -16.78 2.14
CA GLU A 542 -7.36 -16.15 3.19
C GLU A 542 -7.89 -17.24 4.13
N ASN A 543 -7.61 -17.09 5.42
CA ASN A 543 -8.04 -18.02 6.46
C ASN A 543 -9.13 -17.39 7.34
N LYS A 544 -10.15 -18.19 7.63
CA LYS A 544 -11.20 -17.84 8.59
C LYS A 544 -10.58 -17.66 9.97
N ASP A 545 -11.03 -16.62 10.68
CA ASP A 545 -10.66 -16.42 12.08
C ASP A 545 -11.27 -17.56 12.93
N PRO A 546 -10.47 -18.32 13.69
CA PRO A 546 -10.97 -19.43 14.49
C PRO A 546 -11.95 -18.99 15.60
N LYS A 547 -11.92 -17.72 16.01
CA LYS A 547 -12.85 -17.16 17.02
C LYS A 547 -14.15 -16.62 16.41
N MET A 548 -14.23 -16.58 15.08
CA MET A 548 -15.39 -16.03 14.39
C MET A 548 -16.61 -16.95 14.53
N PRO A 549 -17.77 -16.42 14.94
CA PRO A 549 -18.97 -17.22 15.08
C PRO A 549 -19.46 -17.74 13.72
N GLU A 550 -20.32 -18.76 13.75
CA GLU A 550 -20.89 -19.30 12.52
C GLU A 550 -21.98 -18.40 11.91
N ILE A 551 -22.58 -17.53 12.71
CA ILE A 551 -23.71 -16.68 12.35
C ILE A 551 -23.25 -15.21 12.28
N ALA A 552 -23.48 -14.57 11.14
CA ALA A 552 -23.41 -13.12 11.01
C ALA A 552 -24.77 -12.47 11.25
N ILE A 553 -24.73 -11.24 11.74
CA ILE A 553 -25.89 -10.35 11.80
C ILE A 553 -25.72 -9.28 10.73
N LEU A 554 -26.73 -9.07 9.92
CA LEU A 554 -26.78 -7.97 8.96
C LEU A 554 -27.92 -7.03 9.34
N THR A 555 -27.69 -5.73 9.25
CA THR A 555 -28.70 -4.69 9.50
C THR A 555 -28.51 -3.54 8.52
N ASP A 556 -29.34 -2.51 8.62
CA ASP A 556 -29.19 -1.29 7.85
C ASP A 556 -28.95 -0.06 8.74
N SER A 557 -28.57 1.08 8.14
CA SER A 557 -28.16 2.26 8.91
C SER A 557 -29.29 2.90 9.71
N ILE A 558 -30.56 2.50 9.50
CA ILE A 558 -31.69 2.94 10.33
C ILE A 558 -31.57 2.41 11.78
N SER A 559 -30.74 1.40 12.03
CA SER A 559 -30.46 0.88 13.38
C SER A 559 -29.82 1.88 14.35
N ASP A 560 -29.26 2.99 13.85
CA ASP A 560 -28.50 3.99 14.64
C ASP A 560 -27.31 3.41 15.43
N LEU A 561 -26.82 2.23 15.05
CA LEU A 561 -25.61 1.65 15.60
C LEU A 561 -24.37 2.34 15.01
N THR A 562 -23.45 2.74 15.87
CA THR A 562 -22.17 3.31 15.43
C THR A 562 -21.11 2.23 15.25
N LYS A 563 -19.96 2.62 14.69
CA LYS A 563 -18.81 1.70 14.54
C LYS A 563 -18.31 1.20 15.89
N GLU A 564 -18.35 2.05 16.91
CA GLU A 564 -17.99 1.72 18.28
C GLU A 564 -18.97 0.70 18.89
N ASP A 565 -20.27 0.79 18.59
CA ASP A 565 -21.26 -0.15 19.11
C ASP A 565 -21.07 -1.57 18.59
N ILE A 566 -20.59 -1.70 17.34
CA ILE A 566 -20.45 -2.98 16.64
C ILE A 566 -19.03 -3.52 16.66
N GLU A 567 -18.10 -2.86 17.35
CA GLU A 567 -16.70 -3.25 17.37
C GLU A 567 -16.55 -4.69 17.89
N GLU A 568 -15.80 -5.52 17.15
CA GLU A 568 -15.58 -6.95 17.43
C GLU A 568 -16.85 -7.82 17.43
N LEU A 569 -18.00 -7.28 17.01
CA LEU A 569 -19.24 -8.04 16.84
C LEU A 569 -19.40 -8.53 15.40
N PRO A 570 -20.07 -9.68 15.16
CA PRO A 570 -20.30 -10.21 13.82
C PRO A 570 -21.40 -9.45 13.05
N ILE A 571 -21.37 -8.12 13.07
CA ILE A 571 -22.41 -7.24 12.52
C ILE A 571 -21.92 -6.55 11.25
N LYS A 572 -22.74 -6.56 10.19
CA LYS A 572 -22.55 -5.71 9.01
C LYS A 572 -23.74 -4.76 8.85
N ILE A 573 -23.45 -3.48 8.72
CA ILE A 573 -24.44 -2.43 8.41
C ILE A 573 -24.43 -2.15 6.91
N VAL A 574 -25.59 -2.18 6.26
CA VAL A 574 -25.78 -1.73 4.88
C VAL A 574 -26.28 -0.28 4.90
N PRO A 575 -25.49 0.69 4.43
CA PRO A 575 -25.85 2.10 4.53
C PRO A 575 -27.01 2.44 3.59
N LEU A 576 -27.96 3.21 4.10
CA LEU A 576 -28.94 3.90 3.26
C LEU A 576 -28.30 5.13 2.60
N LYS A 577 -29.03 5.73 1.67
CA LYS A 577 -28.56 6.92 0.95
C LYS A 577 -29.43 8.12 1.27
N ILE A 578 -28.79 9.27 1.42
CA ILE A 578 -29.40 10.56 1.67
C ILE A 578 -29.04 11.47 0.52
N ASP A 579 -30.05 12.02 -0.12
CA ASP A 579 -29.92 13.04 -1.14
C ASP A 579 -30.03 14.39 -0.44
N ILE A 580 -28.94 15.16 -0.44
CA ILE A 580 -28.90 16.53 0.05
C ILE A 580 -28.63 17.44 -1.14
N ASN A 581 -29.64 18.21 -1.56
CA ASN A 581 -29.54 19.16 -2.67
C ASN A 581 -29.09 18.53 -4.02
N GLY A 582 -29.50 17.30 -4.32
CA GLY A 582 -29.14 16.56 -5.52
C GLY A 582 -27.87 15.71 -5.36
N GLU A 583 -27.21 15.80 -4.21
CA GLU A 583 -26.02 15.01 -3.90
C GLU A 583 -26.39 13.77 -3.08
N LEU A 584 -26.24 12.59 -3.69
CA LEU A 584 -26.50 11.31 -3.03
C LEU A 584 -25.27 10.87 -2.20
N LEU A 585 -25.46 10.63 -0.91
CA LEU A 585 -24.44 10.27 0.08
C LEU A 585 -24.86 9.05 0.89
N LYS A 586 -23.93 8.14 1.19
CA LYS A 586 -24.16 6.98 2.07
C LYS A 586 -24.12 7.37 3.55
N ASP A 587 -25.19 7.06 4.26
CA ASP A 587 -25.37 7.30 5.70
C ASP A 587 -24.32 6.54 6.54
N GLY A 588 -23.62 7.25 7.43
CA GLY A 588 -22.56 6.71 8.27
C GLY A 588 -21.25 6.35 7.54
N VAL A 589 -21.18 6.56 6.21
CA VAL A 589 -20.01 6.21 5.37
C VAL A 589 -19.44 7.44 4.67
N GLU A 590 -20.27 8.18 3.93
CA GLU A 590 -19.88 9.38 3.18
C GLU A 590 -20.34 10.66 3.89
N ILE A 591 -21.38 10.57 4.73
CA ILE A 591 -21.83 11.63 5.61
C ILE A 591 -21.94 11.11 7.05
N THR A 592 -21.39 11.86 8.00
CA THR A 592 -21.54 11.57 9.43
C THR A 592 -22.84 12.14 9.98
N THR A 593 -23.33 11.59 11.10
CA THR A 593 -24.54 12.07 11.78
C THR A 593 -24.48 13.56 12.11
N SER A 594 -23.34 14.02 12.63
CA SER A 594 -23.18 15.43 13.00
C SER A 594 -23.06 16.37 11.80
N GLU A 595 -22.41 15.94 10.71
CA GLU A 595 -22.38 16.70 9.43
C GLU A 595 -23.81 16.86 8.87
N PHE A 596 -24.62 15.80 8.94
CA PHE A 596 -26.02 15.85 8.52
C PHE A 596 -26.85 16.84 9.34
N TRP A 597 -26.80 16.77 10.67
CA TRP A 597 -27.60 17.67 11.52
C TRP A 597 -27.18 19.13 11.34
N HIS A 598 -25.89 19.39 11.12
CA HIS A 598 -25.41 20.73 10.79
C HIS A 598 -26.03 21.25 9.48
N GLU A 599 -26.05 20.44 8.42
CA GLU A 599 -26.67 20.81 7.14
C GLU A 599 -28.20 20.97 7.24
N MET A 600 -28.87 20.04 7.92
CA MET A 600 -30.33 20.04 8.08
C MET A 600 -30.84 21.25 8.87
N MET A 601 -30.11 21.66 9.91
CA MET A 601 -30.49 22.79 10.76
C MET A 601 -29.99 24.14 10.22
N GLY A 602 -28.90 24.16 9.45
CA GLY A 602 -28.24 25.38 8.98
C GLY A 602 -28.74 25.92 7.64
N LYS A 603 -29.37 25.10 6.78
CA LYS A 603 -29.79 25.50 5.42
C LYS A 603 -31.22 25.04 5.13
N ASN A 604 -31.91 25.71 4.20
CA ASN A 604 -33.14 25.20 3.57
C ASN A 604 -32.79 24.04 2.60
N ALA A 605 -32.09 23.02 3.09
CA ALA A 605 -31.64 21.90 2.29
C ALA A 605 -32.83 21.03 1.88
N ASN A 606 -32.90 20.65 0.61
CA ASN A 606 -33.85 19.65 0.14
C ASN A 606 -33.27 18.27 0.43
N ILE A 607 -33.86 17.57 1.41
CA ILE A 607 -33.36 16.28 1.89
C ILE A 607 -34.35 15.19 1.50
N LYS A 608 -33.84 14.14 0.86
CA LYS A 608 -34.59 12.90 0.60
C LYS A 608 -33.75 11.70 1.03
N THR A 609 -34.41 10.57 1.21
CA THR A 609 -33.75 9.31 1.55
C THR A 609 -34.13 8.24 0.53
N SER A 610 -33.24 7.28 0.34
CA SER A 610 -33.50 6.09 -0.47
C SER A 610 -32.92 4.85 0.23
N GLN A 611 -33.68 3.76 0.12
CA GLN A 611 -33.25 2.45 0.61
C GLN A 611 -32.04 1.94 -0.19
N PRO A 612 -31.27 0.98 0.36
CA PRO A 612 -30.24 0.31 -0.41
C PRO A 612 -30.87 -0.51 -1.54
N SER A 613 -30.14 -0.65 -2.63
CA SER A 613 -30.55 -1.47 -3.76
C SER A 613 -30.46 -2.97 -3.42
N PRO A 614 -31.22 -3.84 -4.11
CA PRO A 614 -31.05 -5.29 -3.99
C PRO A 614 -29.62 -5.77 -4.26
N GLN A 615 -28.92 -5.11 -5.18
CA GLN A 615 -27.52 -5.43 -5.49
C GLN A 615 -26.59 -5.12 -4.30
N GLU A 616 -26.83 -4.04 -3.56
CA GLU A 616 -26.05 -3.71 -2.36
C GLU A 616 -26.24 -4.78 -1.26
N PHE A 617 -27.47 -5.29 -1.10
CA PHE A 617 -27.73 -6.42 -0.19
C PHE A 617 -27.08 -7.72 -0.66
N LEU A 618 -27.20 -8.07 -1.95
CA LEU A 618 -26.53 -9.24 -2.53
C LEU A 618 -25.02 -9.19 -2.28
N ASN A 619 -24.40 -8.03 -2.53
CA ASN A 619 -22.98 -7.82 -2.28
C ASN A 619 -22.65 -8.01 -0.79
N ALA A 620 -23.45 -7.46 0.11
CA ALA A 620 -23.23 -7.61 1.56
C ALA A 620 -23.37 -9.07 2.03
N TYR A 621 -24.36 -9.82 1.54
CA TYR A 621 -24.52 -11.24 1.86
C TYR A 621 -23.34 -12.07 1.34
N ASN A 622 -22.98 -11.90 0.07
CA ASN A 622 -21.84 -12.60 -0.54
C ASN A 622 -20.56 -12.31 0.21
N ARG A 623 -20.37 -11.06 0.64
CA ARG A 623 -19.21 -10.63 1.43
C ARG A 623 -19.14 -11.34 2.78
N LEU A 624 -20.26 -11.49 3.48
CA LEU A 624 -20.30 -12.24 4.74
C LEU A 624 -19.96 -13.73 4.53
N PHE A 625 -20.49 -14.34 3.47
CA PHE A 625 -20.12 -15.72 3.13
C PHE A 625 -18.65 -15.86 2.73
N GLU A 626 -18.10 -14.89 2.00
CA GLU A 626 -16.66 -14.83 1.67
C GLU A 626 -15.78 -14.72 2.89
N LYS A 627 -16.23 -14.06 3.98
CA LYS A 627 -15.52 -14.04 5.26
C LYS A 627 -15.59 -15.39 6.00
N GLY A 628 -16.42 -16.33 5.56
CA GLY A 628 -16.54 -17.68 6.15
C GLY A 628 -17.72 -17.87 7.11
N TYR A 629 -18.69 -16.94 7.16
CA TYR A 629 -19.94 -17.16 7.89
C TYR A 629 -20.76 -18.30 7.25
N LYS A 630 -21.41 -19.12 8.07
CA LYS A 630 -22.27 -20.22 7.60
C LYS A 630 -23.71 -19.78 7.43
N LYS A 631 -24.20 -18.88 8.28
CA LYS A 631 -25.59 -18.38 8.29
C LYS A 631 -25.61 -16.86 8.51
N ILE A 632 -26.69 -16.21 8.07
CA ILE A 632 -26.91 -14.76 8.24
C ILE A 632 -28.31 -14.53 8.81
N ILE A 633 -28.40 -13.70 9.85
CA ILE A 633 -29.67 -13.16 10.35
C ILE A 633 -29.71 -11.68 9.96
N SER A 634 -30.61 -11.32 9.06
CA SER A 634 -30.75 -9.98 8.50
C SER A 634 -31.93 -9.26 9.15
N ILE A 635 -31.65 -8.34 10.07
CA ILE A 635 -32.65 -7.62 10.86
C ILE A 635 -32.77 -6.22 10.26
N HIS A 636 -33.99 -5.80 9.92
CA HIS A 636 -34.20 -4.54 9.21
C HIS A 636 -35.26 -3.66 9.85
N ALA A 637 -35.21 -2.38 9.54
CA ALA A 637 -36.25 -1.42 9.86
C ALA A 637 -37.65 -1.93 9.44
N SER A 638 -38.66 -1.46 10.17
CA SER A 638 -40.06 -1.78 9.95
C SER A 638 -40.45 -1.67 8.48
N SER A 639 -41.03 -2.75 7.92
CA SER A 639 -41.54 -2.77 6.54
C SER A 639 -42.63 -1.72 6.27
N LYS A 640 -43.21 -1.15 7.33
CA LYS A 640 -44.22 -0.09 7.28
C LYS A 640 -43.62 1.31 7.16
N LEU A 641 -42.34 1.47 7.47
CA LEU A 641 -41.63 2.76 7.46
C LEU A 641 -40.61 2.83 6.32
N SER A 642 -40.05 1.69 5.93
CA SER A 642 -39.09 1.59 4.84
C SER A 642 -39.30 0.36 3.96
N GLY A 643 -38.95 0.48 2.67
CA GLY A 643 -38.86 -0.63 1.73
C GLY A 643 -37.57 -1.46 1.86
N THR A 644 -36.70 -1.16 2.83
CA THR A 644 -35.39 -1.78 3.00
C THR A 644 -35.45 -3.31 3.05
N ILE A 645 -36.35 -3.90 3.85
CA ILE A 645 -36.46 -5.36 3.94
C ILE A 645 -36.93 -6.01 2.63
N GLN A 646 -37.70 -5.30 1.80
CA GLN A 646 -38.09 -5.79 0.48
C GLN A 646 -36.90 -5.80 -0.47
N ALA A 647 -36.07 -4.76 -0.44
CA ALA A 647 -34.82 -4.76 -1.20
C ALA A 647 -33.87 -5.87 -0.73
N ALA A 648 -33.77 -6.09 0.58
CA ALA A 648 -33.00 -7.18 1.19
C ALA A 648 -33.52 -8.56 0.76
N LYS A 649 -34.85 -8.73 0.65
CA LYS A 649 -35.50 -9.94 0.13
C LYS A 649 -35.14 -10.25 -1.32
N VAL A 650 -35.17 -9.24 -2.19
CA VAL A 650 -34.73 -9.40 -3.58
C VAL A 650 -33.24 -9.74 -3.62
N GLY A 651 -32.40 -9.02 -2.87
CA GLY A 651 -30.97 -9.32 -2.76
C GLY A 651 -30.68 -10.75 -2.31
N ARG A 652 -31.45 -11.25 -1.33
CA ARG A 652 -31.37 -12.64 -0.84
C ARG A 652 -31.69 -13.65 -1.94
N SER A 653 -32.77 -13.43 -2.70
CA SER A 653 -33.17 -14.34 -3.79
C SER A 653 -32.17 -14.42 -4.95
N LEU A 654 -31.26 -13.45 -5.05
CA LEU A 654 -30.18 -13.46 -6.04
C LEU A 654 -28.93 -14.21 -5.55
N THR A 655 -28.91 -14.66 -4.28
CA THR A 655 -27.83 -15.50 -3.75
C THR A 655 -28.05 -16.97 -4.12
N ASN A 656 -26.98 -17.75 -4.20
CA ASN A 656 -27.05 -19.21 -4.26
C ASN A 656 -27.22 -19.87 -2.87
N ARG A 657 -27.46 -19.08 -1.83
CA ARG A 657 -27.51 -19.50 -0.42
C ARG A 657 -28.72 -18.91 0.32
N GLU A 658 -29.86 -18.77 -0.37
CA GLU A 658 -31.06 -18.16 0.21
C GLU A 658 -31.50 -18.81 1.53
N ASN A 659 -31.42 -20.14 1.64
CA ASN A 659 -31.78 -20.90 2.85
C ASN A 659 -30.82 -20.73 4.03
N ASP A 660 -29.71 -20.01 3.83
CA ASP A 660 -28.75 -19.67 4.87
C ASP A 660 -28.99 -18.26 5.44
N ILE A 661 -30.01 -17.54 4.94
CA ILE A 661 -30.31 -16.15 5.30
C ILE A 661 -31.75 -16.02 5.81
N GLU A 662 -31.90 -15.69 7.09
CA GLU A 662 -33.21 -15.36 7.67
C GLU A 662 -33.41 -13.84 7.67
N LEU A 663 -34.53 -13.37 7.12
CA LEU A 663 -34.90 -11.95 7.12
C LEU A 663 -35.91 -11.68 8.22
N ILE A 664 -35.63 -10.70 9.08
CA ILE A 664 -36.49 -10.35 10.20
C ILE A 664 -36.87 -8.88 10.10
N ASP A 665 -38.18 -8.64 10.00
CA ASP A 665 -38.75 -7.32 10.25
C ASP A 665 -38.70 -7.02 11.75
N SER A 666 -37.94 -6.00 12.13
CA SER A 666 -37.77 -5.56 13.51
C SER A 666 -39.05 -4.96 14.12
N MET A 667 -40.04 -4.59 13.31
CA MET A 667 -41.23 -3.84 13.71
C MET A 667 -40.89 -2.48 14.36
N GLY A 668 -39.67 -1.99 14.13
CA GLY A 668 -39.11 -0.80 14.75
C GLY A 668 -38.15 -0.05 13.83
N VAL A 669 -37.52 0.97 14.37
CA VAL A 669 -36.39 1.70 13.78
C VAL A 669 -35.44 2.09 14.91
N SER A 670 -34.28 2.65 14.59
CA SER A 670 -33.35 3.21 15.58
C SER A 670 -32.97 2.17 16.63
N LEU A 671 -32.88 2.58 17.89
CA LEU A 671 -32.41 1.79 19.02
C LEU A 671 -33.21 0.50 19.29
N LEU A 672 -34.46 0.34 18.82
CA LEU A 672 -35.15 -0.96 18.88
C LEU A 672 -34.53 -1.96 17.89
N GLU A 673 -34.28 -1.54 16.64
CA GLU A 673 -33.56 -2.36 15.66
C GLU A 673 -32.14 -2.65 16.17
N GLY A 674 -31.42 -1.61 16.61
CA GLY A 674 -30.07 -1.75 17.16
C GLY A 674 -30.00 -2.71 18.36
N PHE A 675 -30.96 -2.68 19.28
CA PHE A 675 -31.02 -3.61 20.42
C PHE A 675 -31.16 -5.07 19.98
N LEU A 676 -32.03 -5.33 19.00
CA LEU A 676 -32.22 -6.68 18.46
C LEU A 676 -30.94 -7.19 17.78
N VAL A 677 -30.26 -6.31 17.04
CA VAL A 677 -28.98 -6.60 16.37
C VAL A 677 -27.88 -6.94 17.38
N LEU A 678 -27.66 -6.08 18.39
CA LEU A 678 -26.64 -6.30 19.42
C LEU A 678 -26.91 -7.57 20.22
N GLY A 679 -28.18 -7.82 20.59
CA GLY A 679 -28.57 -9.04 21.28
C GLY A 679 -28.35 -10.29 20.45
N ALA A 680 -28.72 -10.27 19.16
CA ALA A 680 -28.48 -11.39 18.24
C ALA A 680 -26.98 -11.65 18.05
N ALA A 681 -26.17 -10.61 17.91
CA ALA A 681 -24.72 -10.70 17.77
C ALA A 681 -24.07 -11.32 19.02
N GLY A 682 -24.45 -10.86 20.22
CA GLY A 682 -23.97 -11.44 21.47
C GLY A 682 -24.33 -12.92 21.64
N LYS A 683 -25.50 -13.34 21.14
CA LYS A 683 -25.90 -14.76 21.10
C LYS A 683 -25.08 -15.58 20.11
N ALA A 684 -24.82 -15.03 18.93
CA ALA A 684 -23.98 -15.67 17.92
C ALA A 684 -22.56 -15.92 18.45
N ILE A 685 -21.96 -14.94 19.14
CA ILE A 685 -20.63 -15.08 19.76
C ILE A 685 -20.59 -16.20 20.81
N ARG A 686 -21.67 -16.39 21.58
CA ARG A 686 -21.79 -17.50 22.55
C ARG A 686 -22.02 -18.87 21.90
N GLY A 687 -22.08 -18.95 20.57
CA GLY A 687 -22.32 -20.20 19.84
C GLY A 687 -23.75 -20.72 19.96
N GLU A 688 -24.72 -19.85 20.28
CA GLU A 688 -26.13 -20.26 20.28
C GLU A 688 -26.59 -20.62 18.86
N SER A 689 -27.46 -21.64 18.74
CA SER A 689 -27.91 -22.13 17.43
C SER A 689 -28.66 -21.07 16.62
N PHE A 690 -28.57 -21.15 15.29
CA PHE A 690 -29.26 -20.23 14.38
C PHE A 690 -30.75 -20.06 14.71
N ILE A 691 -31.46 -21.16 14.95
CA ILE A 691 -32.89 -21.18 15.30
C ILE A 691 -33.13 -20.50 16.65
N THR A 692 -32.27 -20.74 17.64
CA THR A 692 -32.37 -20.10 18.97
C THR A 692 -32.25 -18.59 18.85
N VAL A 693 -31.31 -18.09 18.06
CA VAL A 693 -31.11 -16.64 17.85
C VAL A 693 -32.33 -16.04 17.13
N VAL A 694 -32.80 -16.65 16.05
CA VAL A 694 -33.98 -16.20 15.30
C VAL A 694 -35.23 -16.13 16.19
N ASN A 695 -35.48 -17.18 16.98
CA ASN A 695 -36.61 -17.22 17.92
C ASN A 695 -36.50 -16.13 18.98
N TRP A 696 -35.29 -15.86 19.47
CA TRP A 696 -35.06 -14.77 20.42
C TRP A 696 -35.43 -13.42 19.82
N VAL A 697 -34.94 -13.10 18.61
CA VAL A 697 -35.26 -11.82 17.94
C VAL A 697 -36.78 -11.68 17.73
N ASN A 698 -37.44 -12.70 17.20
CA ASN A 698 -38.89 -12.68 16.96
C ASN A 698 -39.72 -12.52 18.23
N ASN A 699 -39.25 -13.06 19.36
CA ASN A 699 -39.91 -12.90 20.66
C ASN A 699 -39.69 -11.52 21.27
N PHE A 700 -38.54 -10.89 21.04
CA PHE A 700 -38.17 -9.64 21.69
C PHE A 700 -38.63 -8.39 20.94
N LYS A 701 -38.81 -8.46 19.62
CA LYS A 701 -39.19 -7.29 18.80
C LYS A 701 -40.48 -6.59 19.23
N ASN A 702 -41.37 -7.28 19.94
CA ASN A 702 -42.64 -6.75 20.44
C ASN A 702 -42.66 -6.43 21.95
N LYS A 703 -41.53 -6.57 22.66
CA LYS A 703 -41.48 -6.40 24.13
C LYS A 703 -41.05 -5.01 24.59
N GLY A 704 -40.50 -4.19 23.68
CA GLY A 704 -40.05 -2.83 23.97
C GLY A 704 -41.14 -1.78 23.76
N LYS A 705 -40.94 -0.60 24.35
CA LYS A 705 -41.77 0.58 24.14
C LYS A 705 -40.91 1.78 23.77
N LEU A 706 -41.20 2.39 22.61
CA LEU A 706 -40.70 3.71 22.24
C LEU A 706 -41.62 4.80 22.78
N LEU A 707 -41.05 5.80 23.44
CA LEU A 707 -41.71 7.07 23.74
C LEU A 707 -40.84 8.20 23.20
N MET A 708 -41.33 8.90 22.18
CA MET A 708 -40.59 9.99 21.52
C MET A 708 -41.43 11.25 21.38
N ILE A 709 -40.74 12.38 21.28
CA ILE A 709 -41.31 13.70 21.08
C ILE A 709 -40.68 14.26 19.81
N ILE A 710 -41.53 14.63 18.86
CA ILE A 710 -41.15 15.32 17.62
C ILE A 710 -41.79 16.70 17.66
N PRO A 711 -41.01 17.81 17.74
CA PRO A 711 -41.55 19.15 17.88
C PRO A 711 -42.40 19.60 16.69
N ASP A 712 -42.06 19.16 15.48
CA ASP A 712 -42.73 19.49 14.23
C ASP A 712 -43.05 18.24 13.41
N LEU A 713 -44.33 17.92 13.27
CA LEU A 713 -44.77 16.70 12.59
C LEU A 713 -44.79 16.82 11.07
N ARG A 714 -44.59 18.02 10.53
CA ARG A 714 -44.54 18.25 9.08
C ARG A 714 -43.43 17.45 8.42
N TYR A 715 -42.35 17.13 9.14
CA TYR A 715 -41.31 16.23 8.64
C TYR A 715 -41.87 14.83 8.36
N LEU A 716 -42.62 14.25 9.30
CA LEU A 716 -43.23 12.92 9.14
C LEU A 716 -44.32 12.91 8.05
N GLU A 717 -45.08 14.00 7.93
CA GLU A 717 -46.11 14.16 6.89
C GLU A 717 -45.49 14.27 5.50
N ARG A 718 -44.51 15.18 5.32
CA ARG A 718 -43.79 15.35 4.06
C ARG A 718 -43.03 14.08 3.67
N GLY A 719 -42.49 13.39 4.67
CA GLY A 719 -41.88 12.08 4.49
C GLY A 719 -42.92 10.99 4.16
N GLY A 720 -44.21 11.16 4.46
CA GLY A 720 -45.23 10.12 4.26
C GLY A 720 -45.11 8.95 5.24
N ARG A 721 -44.40 9.13 6.37
CA ARG A 721 -44.16 8.10 7.40
C ARG A 721 -44.96 8.33 8.68
N ILE A 722 -45.82 9.36 8.72
CA ILE A 722 -46.66 9.69 9.89
C ILE A 722 -47.63 8.57 10.30
N GLY A 723 -47.95 7.64 9.40
CA GLY A 723 -48.75 6.45 9.70
C GLY A 723 -50.11 6.77 10.33
N LYS A 724 -50.49 5.98 11.35
CA LYS A 724 -51.75 6.12 12.10
C LYS A 724 -51.84 7.40 12.92
N ALA A 725 -50.73 8.12 13.11
CA ALA A 725 -50.75 9.38 13.83
C ALA A 725 -51.43 10.52 13.03
N SER A 726 -51.47 10.44 11.70
CA SER A 726 -52.06 11.47 10.82
C SER A 726 -53.51 11.81 11.18
N SER A 727 -54.38 10.80 11.27
CA SER A 727 -55.79 10.95 11.58
C SER A 727 -56.05 11.41 13.01
N THR A 728 -55.12 11.12 13.93
CA THR A 728 -55.28 11.41 15.35
C THR A 728 -54.85 12.83 15.68
N ILE A 729 -53.93 13.43 14.94
CA ILE A 729 -53.35 14.74 15.29
C ILE A 729 -54.16 15.91 14.69
N ALA A 730 -54.97 15.65 13.67
CA ALA A 730 -55.96 16.59 13.17
C ALA A 730 -56.89 17.06 14.31
N GLY A 731 -56.92 18.38 14.56
CA GLY A 731 -57.83 19.02 15.53
C GLY A 731 -57.28 19.27 16.94
N ALA A 732 -56.01 18.96 17.24
CA ALA A 732 -55.41 19.17 18.56
C ALA A 732 -54.48 20.40 18.62
N LEU A 733 -54.99 21.59 18.28
CA LEU A 733 -54.24 22.85 18.42
C LEU A 733 -53.69 22.99 19.85
N ASN A 734 -52.39 23.31 19.97
CA ASN A 734 -51.64 23.51 21.22
C ASN A 734 -51.33 22.27 22.07
N MET A 735 -51.63 21.05 21.60
CA MET A 735 -51.16 19.83 22.28
C MET A 735 -49.83 19.32 21.68
N LYS A 736 -48.92 18.86 22.52
CA LYS A 736 -47.71 18.13 22.14
C LYS A 736 -48.01 16.62 22.15
N PRO A 737 -47.90 15.92 21.01
CA PRO A 737 -48.07 14.48 20.97
C PRO A 737 -46.78 13.77 21.41
N ILE A 738 -46.96 12.78 22.29
CA ILE A 738 -45.97 11.75 22.55
C ILE A 738 -46.27 10.63 21.57
N LEU A 739 -45.29 10.27 20.77
CA LEU A 739 -45.39 9.26 19.74
C LEU A 739 -44.77 7.94 20.19
N THR A 740 -45.21 6.87 19.56
CA THR A 740 -44.72 5.52 19.76
C THR A 740 -44.74 4.77 18.43
N ILE A 741 -44.15 3.58 18.40
CA ILE A 741 -44.30 2.64 17.29
C ILE A 741 -45.22 1.52 17.77
N ASN A 742 -46.28 1.27 17.00
CA ASN A 742 -47.24 0.19 17.26
C ASN A 742 -47.43 -0.63 15.99
N GLN A 743 -47.17 -1.93 16.07
CA GLN A 743 -47.20 -2.85 14.91
C GLN A 743 -46.36 -2.32 13.72
N GLY A 744 -45.18 -1.76 14.01
CA GLY A 744 -44.29 -1.21 13.00
C GLY A 744 -44.64 0.17 12.46
N GLU A 745 -45.77 0.77 12.83
CA GLU A 745 -46.22 2.08 12.32
C GLU A 745 -46.15 3.16 13.42
N ILE A 746 -45.92 4.41 13.02
CA ILE A 746 -45.99 5.55 13.94
C ILE A 746 -47.43 5.74 14.41
N ALA A 747 -47.59 5.87 15.73
CA ALA A 747 -48.86 6.08 16.39
C ALA A 747 -48.74 7.12 17.51
N VAL A 748 -49.87 7.74 17.88
CA VAL A 748 -49.95 8.62 19.05
C VAL A 748 -50.13 7.77 20.30
N GLU A 749 -49.17 7.85 21.22
CA GLU A 749 -49.32 7.27 22.56
C GLU A 749 -50.25 8.13 23.41
N LYS A 750 -49.98 9.43 23.44
CA LYS A 750 -50.75 10.40 24.24
C LYS A 750 -50.56 11.81 23.72
N LYS A 751 -51.55 12.67 23.95
CA LYS A 751 -51.46 14.11 23.74
C LYS A 751 -51.44 14.83 25.09
N VAL A 752 -50.56 15.81 25.25
CA VAL A 752 -50.43 16.59 26.50
C VAL A 752 -50.22 18.07 26.19
N LEU A 753 -50.53 18.94 27.15
CA LEU A 753 -50.30 20.39 27.02
C LEU A 753 -48.86 20.73 27.40
N GLY A 754 -48.08 21.23 26.46
CA GLY A 754 -46.70 21.67 26.70
C GLY A 754 -45.69 20.54 26.89
N GLU A 755 -44.43 20.87 26.65
CA GLU A 755 -43.32 19.91 26.60
C GLU A 755 -42.97 19.30 27.97
N ARG A 756 -43.04 20.10 29.04
CA ARG A 756 -42.78 19.60 30.40
C ARG A 756 -43.74 18.48 30.82
N ASN A 757 -45.00 18.54 30.37
CA ASN A 757 -45.96 17.48 30.66
C ASN A 757 -45.71 16.22 29.81
N ALA A 758 -45.09 16.37 28.64
CA ALA A 758 -44.65 15.25 27.83
C ALA A 758 -43.47 14.53 28.47
N GLN A 759 -42.46 15.28 28.90
CA GLN A 759 -41.31 14.78 29.68
C GLN A 759 -41.78 14.02 30.93
N LYS A 760 -42.64 14.64 31.74
CA LYS A 760 -43.24 14.00 32.93
C LYS A 760 -44.04 12.74 32.64
N TYR A 761 -44.67 12.64 31.46
CA TYR A 761 -45.37 11.41 31.08
C TYR A 761 -44.38 10.26 30.87
N ILE A 762 -43.27 10.52 30.18
CA ILE A 762 -42.22 9.52 29.94
C ILE A 762 -41.59 9.09 31.27
N GLU A 763 -41.25 10.03 32.14
CA GLU A 763 -40.72 9.78 33.50
C GLU A 763 -41.66 8.85 34.28
N LYS A 764 -42.95 9.19 34.37
CA LYS A 764 -43.95 8.39 35.09
C LYS A 764 -44.19 7.02 34.47
N TYR A 765 -44.10 6.89 33.15
CA TYR A 765 -44.19 5.61 32.48
C TYR A 765 -43.05 4.69 32.93
N ILE A 766 -41.81 5.19 32.89
CA ILE A 766 -40.61 4.46 33.29
C ILE A 766 -40.66 4.09 34.79
N GLU A 767 -41.08 5.04 35.65
CA GLU A 767 -41.24 4.78 37.09
C GLU A 767 -42.25 3.65 37.34
N ARG A 768 -43.38 3.64 36.64
CA ARG A 768 -44.38 2.56 36.75
C ARG A 768 -43.85 1.22 36.27
N GLU A 769 -43.14 1.17 35.15
CA GLU A 769 -42.62 -0.10 34.62
C GLU A 769 -41.49 -0.65 35.50
N SER A 770 -40.60 0.22 36.01
CA SER A 770 -39.53 -0.19 36.94
C SER A 770 -40.07 -0.71 38.29
N LYS A 771 -41.28 -0.32 38.71
CA LYS A 771 -41.94 -0.92 39.88
C LYS A 771 -42.32 -2.38 39.65
N LYS A 772 -42.66 -2.76 38.41
CA LYS A 772 -43.08 -4.12 38.05
C LYS A 772 -41.90 -5.06 37.87
N GLN A 773 -40.82 -4.60 37.25
CA GLN A 773 -39.65 -5.40 36.90
C GLN A 773 -38.42 -4.52 36.67
N SER A 774 -37.23 -5.13 36.64
CA SER A 774 -36.04 -4.43 36.16
C SER A 774 -36.19 -4.10 34.67
N ILE A 775 -35.72 -2.92 34.25
CA ILE A 775 -35.85 -2.45 32.87
C ILE A 775 -34.50 -1.99 32.31
N ILE A 776 -34.38 -2.07 30.99
CA ILE A 776 -33.29 -1.51 30.20
C ILE A 776 -33.83 -0.27 29.51
N VAL A 777 -33.11 0.84 29.64
CA VAL A 777 -33.43 2.12 29.01
C VAL A 777 -32.33 2.47 28.01
N MET A 778 -32.77 2.95 26.84
CA MET A 778 -31.89 3.60 25.87
C MET A 778 -32.47 4.96 25.50
N SER A 779 -31.61 5.94 25.24
CA SER A 779 -32.05 7.29 24.88
C SER A 779 -31.39 7.79 23.60
N GLY A 780 -32.15 8.56 22.82
CA GLY A 780 -31.69 9.18 21.59
C GLY A 780 -32.27 10.57 21.37
N TRP A 781 -31.54 11.39 20.63
CA TRP A 781 -31.90 12.77 20.31
C TRP A 781 -31.35 13.14 18.92
N GLY A 782 -31.97 14.11 18.25
CA GLY A 782 -31.50 14.64 16.98
C GLY A 782 -32.01 16.06 16.81
N GLY A 783 -31.21 16.93 16.21
CA GLY A 783 -31.51 18.35 16.07
C GLY A 783 -30.42 19.20 16.70
N THR A 784 -30.79 20.02 17.68
CA THR A 784 -29.90 20.99 18.32
C THR A 784 -29.58 20.60 19.76
N GLN A 785 -28.78 21.43 20.44
CA GLN A 785 -28.55 21.30 21.88
C GLN A 785 -29.86 21.22 22.69
N THR A 786 -30.95 21.84 22.20
CA THR A 786 -32.28 21.80 22.83
C THR A 786 -32.80 20.37 23.02
N GLU A 787 -32.68 19.52 21.99
CA GLU A 787 -33.16 18.14 22.04
C GLU A 787 -32.28 17.27 22.94
N LEU A 788 -30.96 17.49 22.92
CA LEU A 788 -30.02 16.84 23.84
C LEU A 788 -30.33 17.20 25.30
N ASP A 789 -30.51 18.48 25.61
CA ASP A 789 -30.83 18.95 26.96
C ASP A 789 -32.17 18.36 27.44
N SER A 790 -33.13 18.23 26.52
CA SER A 790 -34.45 17.67 26.80
C SER A 790 -34.39 16.19 27.15
N VAL A 791 -33.63 15.37 26.41
CA VAL A 791 -33.49 13.94 26.73
C VAL A 791 -32.67 13.73 28.00
N MET A 792 -31.62 14.54 28.21
CA MET A 792 -30.79 14.49 29.40
C MET A 792 -31.58 14.83 30.66
N LYS A 793 -32.50 15.78 30.57
CA LYS A 793 -33.40 16.12 31.66
C LYS A 793 -34.30 14.93 32.04
N VAL A 794 -34.97 14.31 31.08
CA VAL A 794 -35.80 13.11 31.34
C VAL A 794 -34.97 11.99 31.97
N TYR A 795 -33.75 11.76 31.46
CA TYR A 795 -32.85 10.75 32.01
C TYR A 795 -32.40 11.08 33.45
N SER A 796 -32.15 12.35 33.76
CA SER A 796 -31.68 12.79 35.09
C SER A 796 -32.67 12.49 36.22
N GLU A 797 -33.97 12.47 35.90
CA GLU A 797 -35.06 12.18 36.85
C GLU A 797 -35.19 10.66 37.13
N ILE A 798 -34.75 9.80 36.22
CA ILE A 798 -34.91 8.35 36.33
C ILE A 798 -33.62 7.61 36.73
N LYS A 799 -32.44 8.21 36.53
CA LYS A 799 -31.13 7.53 36.68
C LYS A 799 -30.81 6.99 38.08
N SER A 800 -31.46 7.51 39.13
CA SER A 800 -31.20 7.09 40.52
C SER A 800 -31.88 5.78 40.90
N ASN A 801 -32.76 5.24 40.04
CA ASN A 801 -33.51 4.02 40.33
C ASN A 801 -32.67 2.76 40.02
N PRO A 802 -32.34 1.91 41.02
CA PRO A 802 -31.47 0.74 40.83
C PRO A 802 -32.08 -0.37 39.95
N LYS A 803 -33.39 -0.33 39.70
CA LYS A 803 -34.06 -1.26 38.78
C LYS A 803 -33.93 -0.84 37.31
N ILE A 804 -33.33 0.31 37.05
CA ILE A 804 -33.09 0.84 35.71
C ILE A 804 -31.63 0.60 35.35
N SER A 805 -31.41 -0.14 34.28
CA SER A 805 -30.11 -0.28 33.63
C SER A 805 -30.11 0.43 32.29
N THR A 806 -28.96 0.92 31.86
CA THR A 806 -28.81 1.63 30.59
C THR A 806 -27.90 0.86 29.65
N LEU A 807 -28.25 0.84 28.37
CA LEU A 807 -27.43 0.20 27.34
C LEU A 807 -26.78 1.23 26.43
N ILE A 808 -27.57 2.13 25.83
CA ILE A 808 -27.11 3.23 24.98
C ILE A 808 -27.75 4.52 25.48
N LEU A 809 -26.95 5.53 25.81
CA LEU A 809 -27.44 6.83 26.25
C LEU A 809 -26.99 7.91 25.29
N ASN A 810 -27.88 8.88 25.07
CA ASN A 810 -27.63 10.10 24.33
C ASN A 810 -27.18 9.86 22.89
N ARG A 811 -27.71 8.81 22.24
CA ARG A 811 -27.43 8.53 20.84
C ARG A 811 -27.93 9.70 19.99
N GLU A 812 -27.02 10.33 19.24
CA GLU A 812 -27.41 11.23 18.17
C GLU A 812 -28.06 10.40 17.05
N ILE A 813 -29.31 10.70 16.73
CA ILE A 813 -30.15 9.96 15.78
C ILE A 813 -29.58 10.15 14.37
N GLY A 814 -29.46 9.04 13.64
CA GLY A 814 -28.87 8.99 12.31
C GLY A 814 -29.64 9.79 11.27
N ALA A 815 -28.95 10.05 10.17
CA ALA A 815 -29.38 11.03 9.19
C ALA A 815 -30.65 10.60 8.43
N VAL A 816 -30.86 9.29 8.23
CA VAL A 816 -32.09 8.77 7.60
C VAL A 816 -33.31 9.05 8.46
N ILE A 817 -33.24 8.74 9.75
CA ILE A 817 -34.37 8.98 10.66
C ILE A 817 -34.57 10.48 10.82
N GLY A 818 -33.49 11.24 11.01
CA GLY A 818 -33.54 12.70 11.10
C GLY A 818 -34.25 13.34 9.91
N ALA A 819 -33.99 12.87 8.68
CA ALA A 819 -34.64 13.40 7.47
C ALA A 819 -36.18 13.29 7.47
N HIS A 820 -36.74 12.29 8.16
CA HIS A 820 -38.20 12.09 8.27
C HIS A 820 -38.78 12.59 9.60
N ALA A 821 -38.03 12.48 10.70
CA ALA A 821 -38.50 12.88 12.01
C ALA A 821 -38.34 14.40 12.24
N GLY A 822 -37.35 15.03 11.60
CA GLY A 822 -36.87 16.34 12.04
C GLY A 822 -36.24 16.27 13.43
N PRO A 823 -36.08 17.41 14.11
CA PRO A 823 -35.67 17.42 15.51
C PRO A 823 -36.52 16.44 16.33
N VAL A 824 -35.88 15.64 17.19
CA VAL A 824 -36.54 14.55 17.90
C VAL A 824 -35.78 14.21 19.17
N TYR A 825 -36.47 13.77 20.21
CA TYR A 825 -35.83 13.07 21.32
C TYR A 825 -36.77 12.05 21.94
N GLY A 826 -36.21 11.04 22.59
CA GLY A 826 -37.02 10.00 23.21
C GLY A 826 -36.22 8.94 23.93
N LEU A 827 -36.95 7.99 24.52
CA LEU A 827 -36.41 6.83 25.19
C LEU A 827 -37.09 5.55 24.70
N PHE A 828 -36.29 4.50 24.58
CA PHE A 828 -36.74 3.14 24.43
C PHE A 828 -36.64 2.41 25.77
N VAL A 829 -37.68 1.68 26.12
CA VAL A 829 -37.79 0.94 27.39
C VAL A 829 -38.04 -0.53 27.09
N PHE A 830 -37.23 -1.42 27.67
CA PHE A 830 -37.40 -2.86 27.58
C PHE A 830 -37.45 -3.51 28.96
N PRO A 831 -38.21 -4.60 29.13
CA PRO A 831 -38.06 -5.46 30.30
C PRO A 831 -36.66 -6.12 30.29
N ARG A 832 -35.97 -6.07 31.43
CA ARG A 832 -34.74 -6.85 31.63
C ARG A 832 -35.16 -8.29 31.89
N LEU A 833 -35.12 -9.12 30.86
CA LEU A 833 -35.42 -10.55 31.00
C LEU A 833 -34.24 -11.25 31.68
N SER A 834 -34.57 -12.20 32.57
CA SER A 834 -33.63 -12.94 33.43
C SER A 834 -32.62 -13.74 32.62
#